data_AF-A0A4T0MDK0-F1
#
_entry.id   AF-A0A4T0MDK0-F1
#
_cell.length_a   1.000
_cell.length_b   1.000
_cell.length_c   1.000
_cell.angle_alpha   90.00
_cell.angle_beta   90.00
_cell.angle_gamma   90.00
#
_symmetry.space_group_name_H-M   'P 1'
#
loop_
_entity.id
_entity.type
_entity.pdbx_description
1 polymer ?
#
loop_
_entity_poly.entity_id
_entity_poly.type
_entity_poly.pdbx_seq_one_letter_code
_entity_poly.pdbx_strand_id
1 'polypeptide(L)'
;MPPALFRSEDMSLVQFYVPTEIAHDSVLHLGDLGLVQFRDLNPDLNPFQRSFTNEIRRIDEMERRLRFFIGQIYRDNVKIREIESQLDFDLDQSIELDRPHHGPQLIDDIDDKLIDHEGRLTQLNKSFEKLSVDCYKLEEARQALKETASFFNNVNGYRDEIRSSFDDVSMHDDSRPLLDNDNQSETSHFANFELDFVVGTIDRSKLATFERILWRVLRGNLYMNHTDMQEITLPYGASSEENPKKSVFIIFADGQELLNKIRKVGEGMGAATFPVSSNSERRTEALSGLNQQIEDIHTVLYHTAQSRRSELAAIATDVATWSSIVRKEKTVYATLNLFHYDDRHRTLLAEGWVPSHEIIAVQQALRRASSNVGSNVPPIVDEIKAKRMPPTYHRTNKFTQGFQNIVDAYGIATYQEVNPGLYTIITFPFLFAVMFGDIGHGILVFLTALGMVYFEKKLMKKKLDEMTETIFGGRYIILLMGAFSIYTGLLYNDMFSRSLHIFTSSFEFPAPSPDQGSVIAEKVRDPYIFGLDPAWHGSENSLVFTNSMKMKMSIVIGVIHMSFAICLNIPNYLREKKPQYILAEWLPQILFLNSIFGYLVLCIIIKWCTDWNNSSNGPPGLLNMLIYMFLSPGKLDPKDQLFKGQGFIQLVLLLVAFVCVPWMLVAKPYLEWKEHQRTKGAGYGTVVNDDHRLSLDEDAGHDLRSSAASESGDVDGHDEHEFELGDVAIHQIIHTIEFVLGCISNTASYLRLWALSLAHAQLSEVLWNMILEPALDSSGLTGIIALALSGTFWFILTVAILCMMEGMSAFLHALRLHWRVTSLYKVLVEANGKHYKAEGYAFEPLKFEPIDLENF
;
A
#
# COMPACT_ATOMS: atom_id res chain seq x y z
N MET A 1 20.58 8.90 -27.51
CA MET A 1 19.36 8.96 -28.35
C MET A 1 18.19 9.34 -27.45
N PRO A 2 17.11 9.95 -27.97
CA PRO A 2 16.20 10.77 -27.15
C PRO A 2 15.46 9.92 -26.11
N PRO A 3 15.07 10.51 -24.97
CA PRO A 3 14.41 9.82 -23.88
C PRO A 3 13.13 9.16 -24.37
N ALA A 4 13.02 7.83 -24.19
CA ALA A 4 11.86 7.02 -24.48
C ALA A 4 10.71 7.28 -23.47
N LEU A 5 10.33 8.55 -23.32
CA LEU A 5 9.15 8.92 -22.53
C LEU A 5 7.90 8.96 -23.40
N PHE A 6 8.04 9.27 -24.70
CA PHE A 6 6.92 9.35 -25.62
C PHE A 6 6.36 7.96 -25.97
N ARG A 7 7.20 6.92 -25.99
CA ARG A 7 6.86 5.54 -26.31
C ARG A 7 7.69 4.57 -25.48
N SER A 8 7.29 3.30 -25.42
CA SER A 8 8.12 2.27 -24.78
C SER A 8 9.44 2.08 -25.53
N GLU A 9 10.45 1.57 -24.84
CA GLU A 9 11.74 1.22 -25.42
C GLU A 9 11.63 0.04 -26.39
N ASP A 10 12.55 -0.03 -27.34
CA ASP A 10 12.66 -1.17 -28.24
C ASP A 10 13.28 -2.37 -27.51
N MET A 11 12.48 -3.43 -27.33
CA MET A 11 12.88 -4.68 -26.69
C MET A 11 13.27 -5.73 -27.72
N SER A 12 14.32 -6.48 -27.39
CA SER A 12 14.81 -7.63 -28.12
C SER A 12 14.69 -8.88 -27.25
N LEU A 13 14.25 -9.99 -27.84
CA LEU A 13 14.29 -11.28 -27.17
C LEU A 13 15.68 -11.87 -27.37
N VAL A 14 16.35 -12.15 -26.26
CA VAL A 14 17.72 -12.63 -26.25
C VAL A 14 17.76 -14.01 -25.62
N GLN A 15 18.49 -14.92 -26.26
CA GLN A 15 18.75 -16.26 -25.75
C GLN A 15 20.19 -16.32 -25.21
N PHE A 16 20.31 -16.83 -24.00
CA PHE A 16 21.57 -17.02 -23.29
C PHE A 16 21.91 -18.51 -23.23
N TYR A 17 23.10 -18.85 -23.71
CA TYR A 17 23.71 -20.16 -23.50
C TYR A 17 24.81 -20.01 -22.46
N VAL A 18 24.55 -20.47 -21.24
CA VAL A 18 25.46 -20.31 -20.11
C VAL A 18 25.91 -21.69 -19.60
N PRO A 19 27.21 -21.98 -19.56
CA PRO A 19 27.73 -23.21 -18.94
C PRO A 19 27.34 -23.27 -17.46
N THR A 20 27.05 -24.47 -16.94
CA THR A 20 26.61 -24.64 -15.54
C THR A 20 27.60 -24.13 -14.50
N GLU A 21 28.91 -24.15 -14.81
CA GLU A 21 29.97 -23.69 -13.91
C GLU A 21 29.99 -22.16 -13.73
N ILE A 22 29.53 -21.40 -14.72
CA ILE A 22 29.53 -19.91 -14.71
C ILE A 22 28.11 -19.38 -14.48
N ALA A 23 27.12 -20.26 -14.35
CA ALA A 23 25.71 -19.89 -14.31
C ALA A 23 25.38 -18.95 -13.15
N HIS A 24 25.88 -19.28 -11.96
CA HIS A 24 25.67 -18.49 -10.74
C HIS A 24 26.24 -17.07 -10.88
N ASP A 25 27.54 -16.94 -11.20
CA ASP A 25 28.21 -15.65 -11.37
C ASP A 25 27.62 -14.82 -12.53
N SER A 26 27.19 -15.50 -13.61
CA SER A 26 26.54 -14.83 -14.74
C SER A 26 25.23 -14.19 -14.30
N VAL A 27 24.40 -14.91 -13.55
CA VAL A 27 23.13 -14.37 -13.03
C VAL A 27 23.37 -13.25 -12.02
N LEU A 28 24.40 -13.37 -11.17
CA LEU A 28 24.78 -12.31 -10.24
C LEU A 28 25.12 -11.01 -10.98
N HIS A 29 26.00 -11.06 -11.97
CA HIS A 29 26.38 -9.88 -12.75
C HIS A 29 25.24 -9.34 -13.64
N LEU A 30 24.35 -10.22 -14.13
CA LEU A 30 23.14 -9.80 -14.84
C LEU A 30 22.13 -9.11 -13.91
N GLY A 31 22.03 -9.57 -12.65
CA GLY A 31 21.20 -8.95 -11.62
C GLY A 31 21.74 -7.60 -11.14
N ASP A 32 23.06 -7.45 -11.04
CA ASP A 32 23.70 -6.16 -10.70
C ASP A 32 23.48 -5.12 -11.81
N LEU A 33 23.42 -5.55 -13.08
CA LEU A 33 23.05 -4.68 -14.19
C LEU A 33 21.57 -4.26 -14.12
N GLY A 34 20.66 -5.17 -13.79
CA GLY A 34 19.24 -4.82 -13.66
C GLY A 34 18.51 -4.59 -14.98
N LEU A 35 18.94 -5.25 -16.07
CA LEU A 35 18.49 -4.95 -17.45
C LEU A 35 17.85 -6.14 -18.19
N VAL A 36 17.76 -7.31 -17.56
CA VAL A 36 17.24 -8.53 -18.19
C VAL A 36 16.02 -9.02 -17.42
N GLN A 37 14.90 -9.20 -18.12
CA GLN A 37 13.73 -9.90 -17.59
C GLN A 37 13.70 -11.32 -18.15
N PHE A 38 13.97 -12.31 -17.29
CA PHE A 38 13.94 -13.71 -17.69
C PHE A 38 12.51 -14.23 -17.85
N ARG A 39 12.32 -15.10 -18.84
CA ARG A 39 11.08 -15.85 -19.01
C ARG A 39 11.22 -17.23 -18.38
N ASP A 40 10.11 -17.76 -17.89
CA ASP A 40 10.04 -19.18 -17.54
C ASP A 40 10.07 -20.03 -18.82
N LEU A 41 11.08 -20.90 -18.94
CA LEU A 41 11.16 -21.90 -20.01
C LEU A 41 10.55 -23.24 -19.60
N ASN A 42 10.17 -23.42 -18.33
CA ASN A 42 9.71 -24.68 -17.76
C ASN A 42 8.27 -24.56 -17.20
N PRO A 43 7.25 -24.20 -18.01
CA PRO A 43 5.87 -24.05 -17.52
C PRO A 43 5.25 -25.40 -17.11
N ASP A 44 5.65 -26.49 -17.76
CA ASP A 44 5.06 -27.83 -17.56
C ASP A 44 5.61 -28.56 -16.32
N LEU A 45 6.69 -28.04 -15.72
CA LEU A 45 7.34 -28.64 -14.57
C LEU A 45 6.80 -28.03 -13.27
N ASN A 46 6.33 -28.90 -12.38
CA ASN A 46 5.96 -28.50 -11.03
C ASN A 46 7.17 -27.91 -10.29
N PRO A 47 6.97 -26.96 -9.36
CA PRO A 47 8.07 -26.30 -8.63
C PRO A 47 9.06 -27.26 -7.98
N PHE A 48 8.62 -28.43 -7.50
CA PHE A 48 9.46 -29.45 -6.86
C PHE A 48 10.33 -30.28 -7.82
N GLN A 49 9.97 -30.33 -9.11
CA GLN A 49 10.70 -31.11 -10.11
C GLN A 49 11.82 -30.30 -10.77
N ARG A 50 11.90 -29.00 -10.47
CA ARG A 50 12.92 -28.12 -11.04
C ARG A 50 14.29 -28.35 -10.38
N SER A 51 15.35 -28.06 -11.11
CA SER A 51 16.73 -28.48 -10.79
C SER A 51 17.29 -27.88 -9.50
N PHE A 52 16.95 -26.63 -9.15
CA PHE A 52 17.59 -25.88 -8.05
C PHE A 52 16.74 -25.78 -6.76
N THR A 53 15.83 -26.73 -6.55
CA THR A 53 14.88 -26.70 -5.43
C THR A 53 15.52 -26.97 -4.07
N ASN A 54 16.57 -27.79 -4.02
CA ASN A 54 17.27 -28.11 -2.78
C ASN A 54 18.04 -26.90 -2.25
N GLU A 55 18.67 -26.15 -3.16
CA GLU A 55 19.40 -24.91 -2.88
C GLU A 55 18.44 -23.83 -2.36
N ILE A 56 17.29 -23.64 -3.03
CA ILE A 56 16.25 -22.71 -2.56
C ILE A 56 15.76 -23.10 -1.16
N ARG A 57 15.51 -24.38 -0.91
CA ARG A 57 15.07 -24.85 0.41
C ARG A 57 16.12 -24.60 1.50
N ARG A 58 17.41 -24.75 1.18
CA ARG A 58 18.51 -24.45 2.11
C ARG A 58 18.51 -22.96 2.46
N ILE A 59 18.36 -22.09 1.47
CA ILE A 59 18.32 -20.63 1.66
C ILE A 59 17.05 -20.20 2.42
N ASP A 60 15.91 -20.83 2.18
CA ASP A 60 14.68 -20.60 2.93
C ASP A 60 14.84 -20.95 4.42
N GLU A 61 15.59 -22.01 4.73
CA GLU A 61 15.93 -22.37 6.12
C GLU A 61 16.83 -21.31 6.76
N MET A 62 17.83 -20.79 6.03
CA MET A 62 18.66 -19.66 6.49
C MET A 62 17.81 -18.41 6.74
N GLU A 63 16.85 -18.10 5.87
CA GLU A 63 15.92 -16.98 6.02
C GLU A 63 14.99 -17.18 7.24
N ARG A 64 14.57 -18.42 7.52
CA ARG A 64 13.82 -18.74 8.75
C ARG A 64 14.65 -18.47 10.00
N ARG A 65 15.93 -18.85 10.01
CA ARG A 65 16.85 -18.58 11.13
C ARG A 65 17.07 -17.10 11.35
N LEU A 66 17.26 -16.33 10.28
CA LEU A 66 17.40 -14.88 10.35
C LEU A 66 16.13 -14.23 10.92
N ARG A 67 14.93 -14.65 10.49
CA ARG A 67 13.66 -14.22 11.08
C ARG A 67 13.56 -14.52 12.57
N PHE A 68 14.02 -15.69 12.99
CA PHE A 68 14.07 -16.06 14.41
C PHE A 68 14.99 -15.13 15.21
N PHE A 69 16.17 -14.76 14.69
CA PHE A 69 17.05 -13.79 15.34
C PHE A 69 16.43 -12.40 15.42
N ILE A 70 15.84 -11.91 14.32
CA ILE A 70 15.16 -10.62 14.27
C ILE A 70 14.03 -10.58 15.31
N GLY A 71 13.20 -11.63 15.38
CA GLY A 71 12.14 -11.74 16.38
C GLY A 71 12.64 -11.71 17.84
N GLN A 72 13.82 -12.27 18.13
CA GLN A 72 14.42 -12.19 19.46
C GLN A 72 15.02 -10.83 19.77
N ILE A 73 15.66 -10.20 18.79
CA ILE A 73 16.24 -8.86 18.93
C ILE A 73 15.13 -7.84 19.26
N TYR A 74 13.98 -7.93 18.59
CA TYR A 74 12.82 -7.09 18.89
C TYR A 74 12.27 -7.31 20.31
N ARG A 75 12.20 -8.56 20.78
CA ARG A 75 11.74 -8.86 22.16
C ARG A 75 12.66 -8.24 23.22
N ASP A 76 13.97 -8.30 23.02
CA ASP A 76 14.96 -7.77 23.98
C ASP A 76 15.25 -6.26 23.79
N ASN A 77 14.56 -5.57 22.88
CA ASN A 77 14.75 -4.14 22.56
C ASN A 77 16.23 -3.76 22.31
N VAL A 78 17.00 -4.65 21.68
CA VAL A 78 18.37 -4.33 21.25
C VAL A 78 18.26 -3.54 19.96
N LYS A 79 18.85 -2.33 19.92
CA LYS A 79 18.87 -1.52 18.70
C LYS A 79 19.72 -2.24 17.65
N ILE A 80 19.08 -2.69 16.58
CA ILE A 80 19.75 -3.17 15.39
C ILE A 80 20.58 -2.01 14.83
N ARG A 81 21.84 -2.28 14.44
CA ARG A 81 22.56 -1.33 13.60
C ARG A 81 21.89 -1.40 12.23
N GLU A 82 20.97 -0.49 11.96
CA GLU A 82 20.48 -0.26 10.60
C GLU A 82 21.70 -0.04 9.71
N ILE A 83 21.81 -0.79 8.62
CA ILE A 83 22.82 -0.51 7.59
C ILE A 83 22.56 0.94 7.17
N GLU A 84 23.53 1.82 7.38
CA GLU A 84 23.52 3.18 6.83
C GLU A 84 23.58 3.07 5.30
N SER A 85 22.42 2.83 4.68
CA SER A 85 22.28 2.54 3.26
C SER A 85 22.41 3.82 2.44
N GLN A 86 23.63 4.04 1.93
CA GLN A 86 23.96 4.56 0.59
C GLN A 86 25.46 4.88 0.50
N LEU A 87 26.08 5.33 1.59
CA LEU A 87 27.51 5.66 1.59
C LEU A 87 28.39 4.42 1.69
N ASP A 88 27.96 3.40 2.43
CA ASP A 88 28.68 2.12 2.47
C ASP A 88 28.31 1.20 1.29
N PHE A 89 27.22 1.46 0.54
CA PHE A 89 26.92 0.72 -0.69
C PHE A 89 27.78 1.22 -1.87
N ASP A 90 28.05 2.52 -1.95
CA ASP A 90 29.04 3.07 -2.90
C ASP A 90 30.48 2.75 -2.47
N LEU A 91 30.76 2.65 -1.16
CA LEU A 91 32.06 2.18 -0.66
C LEU A 91 32.23 0.67 -0.88
N ASP A 92 31.18 -0.13 -0.69
CA ASP A 92 31.19 -1.55 -1.03
C ASP A 92 31.25 -1.74 -2.53
N GLN A 93 30.70 -0.89 -3.41
CA GLN A 93 31.01 -1.02 -4.85
C GLN A 93 32.51 -0.85 -5.16
N SER A 94 33.25 -0.10 -4.34
CA SER A 94 34.71 0.02 -4.46
C SER A 94 35.50 -1.09 -3.76
N ILE A 95 34.87 -1.89 -2.88
CA ILE A 95 35.48 -3.00 -2.12
C ILE A 95 35.00 -4.39 -2.64
N GLU A 96 33.82 -4.47 -3.26
CA GLU A 96 33.19 -5.62 -3.91
C GLU A 96 33.83 -5.94 -5.26
N LEU A 97 34.56 -4.98 -5.85
CA LEU A 97 35.43 -5.24 -7.00
C LEU A 97 36.72 -5.99 -6.65
N ASP A 98 37.07 -6.11 -5.35
CA ASP A 98 38.39 -6.56 -4.90
C ASP A 98 38.37 -7.83 -4.00
N ARG A 99 37.21 -8.47 -3.76
CA ARG A 99 37.16 -9.77 -3.09
C ARG A 99 36.95 -10.91 -4.10
N PRO A 100 37.98 -11.73 -4.39
CA PRO A 100 37.92 -12.80 -5.38
C PRO A 100 37.13 -14.06 -4.93
N HIS A 101 36.24 -13.95 -3.93
CA HIS A 101 35.57 -15.08 -3.27
C HIS A 101 34.06 -14.84 -3.06
N HIS A 102 33.36 -14.36 -4.08
CA HIS A 102 31.91 -14.59 -4.18
C HIS A 102 31.72 -15.98 -4.77
N GLY A 103 31.62 -16.98 -3.90
CA GLY A 103 31.37 -18.36 -4.30
C GLY A 103 30.51 -19.09 -3.26
N PRO A 104 30.03 -20.30 -3.58
CA PRO A 104 29.22 -21.14 -2.68
C PRO A 104 29.83 -21.32 -1.27
N GLN A 105 31.16 -21.20 -1.15
CA GLN A 105 31.89 -21.28 0.11
C GLN A 105 31.50 -20.19 1.13
N LEU A 106 31.22 -18.96 0.69
CA LEU A 106 30.80 -17.90 1.61
C LEU A 106 29.42 -18.19 2.20
N ILE A 107 28.53 -18.79 1.39
CA ILE A 107 27.19 -19.18 1.84
C ILE A 107 27.28 -20.35 2.80
N ASP A 108 28.17 -21.31 2.54
CA ASP A 108 28.48 -22.40 3.46
C ASP A 108 28.98 -21.84 4.81
N ASP A 109 29.93 -20.90 4.80
CA ASP A 109 30.43 -20.25 6.00
C ASP A 109 29.34 -19.48 6.77
N ILE A 110 28.42 -18.83 6.06
CA ILE A 110 27.28 -18.11 6.68
C ILE A 110 26.29 -19.12 7.27
N ASP A 111 25.95 -20.19 6.54
CA ASP A 111 25.03 -21.22 7.00
C ASP A 111 25.55 -21.87 8.30
N ASP A 112 26.83 -22.23 8.34
CA ASP A 112 27.48 -22.78 9.53
C ASP A 112 27.42 -21.81 10.72
N LYS A 113 27.70 -20.52 10.50
CA LYS A 113 27.56 -19.48 11.54
C LYS A 113 26.13 -19.34 12.03
N LEU A 114 25.14 -19.34 11.13
CA LEU A 114 23.73 -19.23 11.49
C LEU A 114 23.27 -20.45 12.31
N ILE A 115 23.73 -21.66 11.95
CA ILE A 115 23.46 -22.90 12.71
C ILE A 115 24.05 -22.79 14.12
N ASP A 116 25.30 -22.38 14.24
CA ASP A 116 25.99 -22.26 15.51
C ASP A 116 25.31 -21.25 16.44
N HIS A 117 24.94 -20.09 15.91
CA HIS A 117 24.23 -19.06 16.67
C HIS A 117 22.79 -19.48 17.03
N GLU A 118 22.07 -20.16 16.14
CA GLU A 118 20.73 -20.69 16.43
C GLU A 118 20.78 -21.73 17.56
N GLY A 119 21.76 -22.65 17.49
CA GLY A 119 21.97 -23.67 18.50
C GLY A 119 22.25 -23.07 19.88
N ARG A 120 23.17 -22.10 19.95
CA ARG A 120 23.53 -21.40 21.20
C ARG A 120 22.36 -20.61 21.77
N LEU A 121 21.68 -19.79 20.96
CA LEU A 121 20.52 -19.02 21.41
C LEU A 121 19.37 -19.91 21.88
N THR A 122 19.09 -21.00 21.18
CA THR A 122 18.04 -21.95 21.57
C THR A 122 18.38 -22.62 22.90
N GLN A 123 19.64 -23.00 23.11
CA GLN A 123 20.10 -23.56 24.37
C GLN A 123 20.03 -22.53 25.52
N LEU A 124 20.47 -21.30 25.28
CA LEU A 124 20.40 -20.22 26.26
C LEU A 124 18.95 -19.88 26.61
N ASN A 125 18.06 -19.78 25.62
CA ASN A 125 16.63 -19.53 25.86
C ASN A 125 15.97 -20.64 26.67
N LYS A 126 16.25 -21.90 26.34
CA LYS A 126 15.74 -23.04 27.12
C LYS A 126 16.28 -23.04 28.56
N SER A 127 17.55 -22.67 28.74
CA SER A 127 18.13 -22.55 30.08
C SER A 127 17.52 -21.40 30.87
N PHE A 128 17.28 -20.26 30.22
CA PHE A 128 16.68 -19.07 30.80
C PHE A 128 15.23 -19.32 31.20
N GLU A 129 14.44 -19.96 30.34
CA GLU A 129 13.05 -20.34 30.64
C GLU A 129 13.00 -21.28 31.85
N LYS A 130 13.84 -22.32 31.88
CA LYS A 130 13.90 -23.25 33.01
C LYS A 130 14.27 -22.53 34.31
N LEU A 131 15.30 -21.68 34.29
CA LEU A 131 15.72 -20.89 35.44
C LEU A 131 14.65 -19.89 35.90
N SER A 132 13.90 -19.29 34.96
CA SER A 132 12.80 -18.38 35.28
C SER A 132 11.65 -19.10 35.98
N VAL A 133 11.30 -20.31 35.53
CA VAL A 133 10.27 -21.16 36.15
C VAL A 133 10.72 -21.60 37.54
N ASP A 134 11.98 -21.97 37.70
CA ASP A 134 12.52 -22.39 38.99
C ASP A 134 12.61 -21.21 39.97
N CYS A 135 13.04 -20.03 39.50
CA CYS A 135 13.02 -18.78 40.28
C CYS A 135 11.59 -18.45 40.74
N TYR A 136 10.62 -18.51 39.83
CA TYR A 136 9.22 -18.24 40.14
C TYR A 136 8.67 -19.17 41.24
N LYS A 137 8.97 -20.48 41.16
CA LYS A 137 8.57 -21.44 42.21
C LYS A 137 9.20 -21.14 43.57
N LEU A 138 10.46 -20.71 43.59
CA LEU A 138 11.10 -20.32 44.85
C LEU A 138 10.50 -19.03 45.41
N GLU A 139 10.19 -18.04 44.58
CA GLU A 139 9.53 -16.81 45.03
C GLU A 139 8.13 -17.09 45.57
N GLU A 140 7.37 -18.00 44.95
CA GLU A 140 6.10 -18.50 45.48
C GLU A 140 6.27 -19.13 46.87
N ALA A 141 7.27 -20.00 47.03
CA ALA A 141 7.57 -20.64 48.30
C ALA A 141 7.97 -19.61 49.38
N ARG A 142 8.76 -18.59 49.01
CA ARG A 142 9.13 -17.48 49.91
C ARG A 142 7.90 -16.74 50.40
N GLN A 143 7.00 -16.38 49.50
CA GLN A 143 5.80 -15.64 49.84
C GLN A 143 4.87 -16.49 50.71
N ALA A 144 4.67 -17.77 50.36
CA ALA A 144 3.88 -18.70 51.17
C ALA A 144 4.42 -18.82 52.61
N LEU A 145 5.75 -18.91 52.79
CA LEU A 145 6.38 -18.96 54.11
C LEU A 145 6.24 -17.65 54.90
N LYS A 146 6.38 -16.50 54.24
CA LYS A 146 6.25 -15.17 54.87
C LYS A 146 4.82 -14.92 55.35
N GLU A 147 3.83 -15.24 54.52
CA GLU A 147 2.40 -15.11 54.86
C GLU A 147 2.01 -16.07 55.98
N THR A 148 2.50 -17.32 55.93
CA THR A 148 2.31 -18.28 57.02
C THR A 148 2.90 -17.77 58.33
N ALA A 149 4.07 -17.14 58.30
CA ALA A 149 4.67 -16.53 59.49
C ALA A 149 3.86 -15.36 60.04
N SER A 150 3.37 -14.46 59.19
CA SER A 150 2.47 -13.39 59.60
C SER A 150 1.18 -13.93 60.22
N PHE A 151 0.63 -15.02 59.66
CA PHE A 151 -0.57 -15.65 60.16
C PHE A 151 -0.38 -16.22 61.57
N PHE A 152 0.67 -17.03 61.80
CA PHE A 152 0.96 -17.57 63.14
C PHE A 152 1.24 -16.47 64.18
N ASN A 153 1.90 -15.38 63.76
CA ASN A 153 2.14 -14.25 64.65
C ASN A 153 0.84 -13.54 65.04
N ASN A 154 -0.09 -13.35 64.09
CA ASN A 154 -1.40 -12.75 64.36
C ASN A 154 -2.26 -13.65 65.27
N VAL A 155 -2.24 -14.97 65.07
CA VAL A 155 -2.96 -15.92 65.93
C VAL A 155 -2.40 -15.94 67.35
N ASN A 156 -1.07 -15.89 67.51
CA ASN A 156 -0.46 -15.81 68.83
C ASN A 156 -0.80 -14.49 69.54
N GLY A 157 -0.88 -13.37 68.81
CA GLY A 157 -1.33 -12.08 69.36
C GLY A 157 -2.76 -12.12 69.91
N TYR A 158 -3.70 -12.75 69.18
CA TYR A 158 -5.07 -12.97 69.68
C TYR A 158 -5.13 -13.90 70.89
N ARG A 159 -4.23 -14.89 70.96
CA ARG A 159 -4.16 -15.84 72.08
C ARG A 159 -3.67 -15.18 73.37
N ASP A 160 -2.76 -14.21 73.26
CA ASP A 160 -2.29 -13.41 74.38
C ASP A 160 -3.34 -12.37 74.83
N GLU A 161 -4.10 -11.76 73.92
CA GLU A 161 -5.22 -10.85 74.25
C GLU A 161 -6.40 -11.56 74.96
N ILE A 162 -6.73 -12.80 74.54
CA ILE A 162 -7.75 -13.63 75.20
C ILE A 162 -7.28 -14.08 76.59
N ARG A 163 -5.98 -14.32 76.78
CA ARG A 163 -5.41 -14.58 78.10
C ARG A 163 -5.44 -13.36 79.01
N SER A 164 -5.14 -12.16 78.50
CA SER A 164 -5.19 -10.93 79.30
C SER A 164 -6.62 -10.52 79.68
N SER A 165 -7.63 -10.91 78.90
CA SER A 165 -9.04 -10.58 79.19
C SER A 165 -9.75 -11.58 80.12
N PHE A 166 -9.13 -12.72 80.45
CA PHE A 166 -9.63 -13.68 81.43
C PHE A 166 -9.07 -13.47 82.85
N ASP A 167 -8.02 -12.66 83.02
CA ASP A 167 -7.36 -12.42 84.31
C ASP A 167 -7.94 -11.21 85.09
N ASP A 168 -8.83 -10.42 84.48
CA ASP A 168 -9.34 -9.14 85.04
C ASP A 168 -10.82 -9.15 85.48
N VAL A 169 -11.48 -10.32 85.55
CA VAL A 169 -12.89 -10.43 86.01
C VAL A 169 -13.07 -11.52 87.07
N SER A 170 -12.63 -11.24 88.31
CA SER A 170 -13.19 -11.93 89.49
C SER A 170 -13.13 -11.06 90.76
N MET A 171 -14.06 -10.11 90.87
CA MET A 171 -14.54 -9.56 92.15
C MET A 171 -16.08 -9.61 92.09
N HIS A 172 -16.67 -10.42 92.98
CA HIS A 172 -18.11 -10.61 93.26
C HIS A 172 -18.92 -11.49 92.29
N ASP A 173 -19.13 -12.77 92.64
CA ASP A 173 -20.31 -13.25 93.39
C ASP A 173 -20.48 -14.78 93.21
N ASP A 174 -20.99 -15.42 94.25
CA ASP A 174 -20.85 -16.83 94.62
C ASP A 174 -21.58 -17.84 93.71
N SER A 175 -20.85 -18.88 93.27
CA SER A 175 -21.38 -20.26 93.18
C SER A 175 -20.23 -21.27 93.03
N ARG A 176 -19.57 -21.58 94.15
CA ARG A 176 -18.78 -22.81 94.31
C ARG A 176 -19.68 -23.96 94.78
N PRO A 177 -19.39 -25.20 94.36
CA PRO A 177 -18.97 -26.22 95.33
C PRO A 177 -17.68 -26.92 94.83
N LEU A 178 -16.54 -26.81 95.50
CA LEU A 178 -16.07 -27.55 96.70
C LEU A 178 -15.93 -29.07 96.49
N LEU A 179 -14.68 -29.52 96.29
CA LEU A 179 -14.01 -30.76 96.73
C LEU A 179 -12.60 -30.72 96.09
N ASP A 180 -11.60 -30.11 96.70
CA ASP A 180 -10.72 -30.60 97.78
C ASP A 180 -9.75 -31.72 97.34
N ASN A 181 -8.48 -31.30 97.27
CA ASN A 181 -7.18 -31.96 97.38
C ASN A 181 -6.84 -33.35 96.77
N ASP A 182 -5.57 -33.38 96.36
CA ASP A 182 -4.70 -34.52 96.09
C ASP A 182 -4.83 -35.22 94.74
N ASN A 183 -4.17 -34.61 93.73
CA ASN A 183 -3.10 -35.30 93.00
C ASN A 183 -2.23 -34.30 92.20
N GLN A 184 -0.95 -34.23 92.55
CA GLN A 184 0.11 -33.66 91.72
C GLN A 184 0.38 -34.59 90.52
N SER A 185 -0.45 -34.48 89.49
CA SER A 185 -0.16 -34.90 88.11
C SER A 185 -1.42 -34.62 87.30
N GLU A 186 -1.27 -33.92 86.16
CA GLU A 186 -2.33 -33.57 85.17
C GLU A 186 -2.78 -32.10 85.13
N THR A 187 -1.84 -31.18 84.93
CA THR A 187 -2.14 -29.85 84.33
C THR A 187 -1.30 -29.56 83.07
N SER A 188 -0.86 -30.62 82.39
CA SER A 188 -0.17 -30.56 81.10
C SER A 188 -1.00 -31.22 79.99
N HIS A 189 -2.27 -30.83 79.84
CA HIS A 189 -3.09 -31.24 78.69
C HIS A 189 -3.76 -30.09 77.92
N PHE A 190 -3.49 -28.82 78.27
CA PHE A 190 -3.91 -27.66 77.48
C PHE A 190 -2.79 -27.02 76.65
N ALA A 191 -1.59 -27.60 76.68
CA ALA A 191 -0.47 -27.23 75.81
C ALA A 191 -0.21 -28.38 74.82
N ASN A 192 -0.22 -28.06 73.52
CA ASN A 192 -0.05 -28.94 72.34
C ASN A 192 -1.32 -29.59 71.77
N PHE A 193 -2.26 -28.77 71.31
CA PHE A 193 -2.95 -29.12 70.06
C PHE A 193 -2.03 -28.67 68.91
N GLU A 194 -1.17 -29.57 68.42
CA GLU A 194 -0.54 -29.40 67.10
C GLU A 194 -1.63 -29.62 66.05
N LEU A 195 -2.25 -28.52 65.61
CA LEU A 195 -3.13 -28.57 64.45
C LEU A 195 -2.25 -28.75 63.20
N ASP A 196 -2.40 -29.87 62.53
CA ASP A 196 -1.80 -30.08 61.22
C ASP A 196 -2.47 -29.16 60.18
N PHE A 197 -1.67 -28.59 59.28
CA PHE A 197 -2.15 -27.64 58.28
C PHE A 197 -1.46 -27.85 56.93
N VAL A 198 -2.13 -27.42 55.86
CA VAL A 198 -1.59 -27.43 54.49
C VAL A 198 -1.52 -25.99 54.00
N VAL A 199 -0.33 -25.59 53.55
CA VAL A 199 -0.08 -24.31 52.89
C VAL A 199 0.13 -24.56 51.41
N GLY A 200 -0.49 -23.74 50.56
CA GLY A 200 -0.24 -23.77 49.13
C GLY A 200 -0.57 -22.48 48.43
N THR A 201 -0.23 -22.42 47.15
CA THR A 201 -0.56 -21.30 46.26
C THR A 201 -1.52 -21.77 45.17
N ILE A 202 -2.48 -20.94 44.78
CA ILE A 202 -3.47 -21.25 43.74
C ILE A 202 -3.77 -20.02 42.89
N ASP A 203 -4.14 -20.23 41.63
CA ASP A 203 -4.64 -19.15 40.77
C ASP A 203 -5.92 -18.53 41.34
N ARG A 204 -6.00 -17.20 41.37
CA ARG A 204 -7.16 -16.47 41.89
C ARG A 204 -8.48 -16.85 41.22
N SER A 205 -8.45 -17.17 39.93
CA SER A 205 -9.64 -17.59 39.18
C SER A 205 -10.22 -18.92 39.68
N LYS A 206 -9.38 -19.80 40.23
CA LYS A 206 -9.76 -21.14 40.68
C LYS A 206 -10.11 -21.20 42.16
N LEU A 207 -9.83 -20.15 42.93
CA LEU A 207 -10.02 -20.13 44.39
C LEU A 207 -11.47 -20.38 44.82
N ALA A 208 -12.45 -19.71 44.20
CA ALA A 208 -13.86 -19.89 44.57
C ALA A 208 -14.37 -21.32 44.27
N THR A 209 -13.84 -21.96 43.23
CA THR A 209 -14.16 -23.36 42.90
C THR A 209 -13.50 -24.31 43.89
N PHE A 210 -12.25 -24.02 44.28
CA PHE A 210 -11.48 -24.81 45.24
C PHE A 210 -12.15 -24.83 46.62
N GLU A 211 -12.59 -23.65 47.11
CA GLU A 211 -13.32 -23.53 48.37
C GLU A 211 -14.61 -24.36 48.36
N ARG A 212 -15.40 -24.27 47.29
CA ARG A 212 -16.66 -25.04 47.14
C ARG A 212 -16.44 -26.55 47.14
N ILE A 213 -15.38 -27.02 46.50
CA ILE A 213 -15.05 -28.45 46.46
C ILE A 213 -14.61 -28.92 47.84
N LEU A 214 -13.71 -28.18 48.50
CA LEU A 214 -13.26 -28.51 49.85
C LEU A 214 -14.40 -28.48 50.87
N TRP A 215 -15.30 -27.50 50.80
CA TRP A 215 -16.47 -27.40 51.67
C TRP A 215 -17.39 -28.62 51.54
N ARG A 216 -17.58 -29.13 50.32
CA ARG A 216 -18.35 -30.36 50.04
C ARG A 216 -17.64 -31.62 50.57
N VAL A 217 -16.33 -31.71 50.39
CA VAL A 217 -15.53 -32.88 50.82
C VAL A 217 -15.43 -32.95 52.35
N LEU A 218 -15.24 -31.81 53.01
CA LEU A 218 -15.10 -31.70 54.47
C LEU A 218 -16.43 -31.55 55.20
N ARG A 219 -17.57 -31.67 54.50
CA ARG A 219 -18.94 -31.59 55.06
C ARG A 219 -19.16 -30.36 55.95
N GLY A 220 -18.66 -29.20 55.54
CA GLY A 220 -18.82 -27.94 56.28
C GLY A 220 -17.73 -27.64 57.32
N ASN A 221 -16.79 -28.56 57.59
CA ASN A 221 -15.67 -28.34 58.52
C ASN A 221 -14.41 -27.84 57.79
N LEU A 222 -14.51 -26.72 57.05
CA LEU A 222 -13.37 -26.10 56.36
C LEU A 222 -12.98 -24.80 57.06
N TYR A 223 -11.77 -24.75 57.62
CA TYR A 223 -11.11 -23.52 58.05
C TYR A 223 -10.01 -23.17 57.06
N MET A 224 -10.32 -22.30 56.10
CA MET A 224 -9.41 -21.83 55.07
C MET A 224 -9.23 -20.31 55.19
N ASN A 225 -7.98 -19.87 55.30
CA ASN A 225 -7.61 -18.48 55.12
C ASN A 225 -6.84 -18.33 53.83
N HIS A 226 -7.08 -17.25 53.09
CA HIS A 226 -6.33 -16.93 51.88
C HIS A 226 -5.88 -15.48 51.90
N THR A 227 -4.69 -15.23 51.38
CA THR A 227 -4.15 -13.89 51.15
C THR A 227 -3.73 -13.77 49.69
N ASP A 228 -4.09 -12.66 49.06
CA ASP A 228 -3.67 -12.36 47.69
C ASP A 228 -2.16 -12.09 47.68
N MET A 229 -1.41 -12.71 46.76
CA MET A 229 0.00 -12.39 46.62
C MET A 229 0.17 -11.03 45.95
N GLN A 230 1.18 -10.28 46.43
CA GLN A 230 1.72 -9.15 45.67
C GLN A 230 2.35 -9.67 44.38
N GLU A 231 2.21 -8.90 43.31
CA GLU A 231 2.69 -9.29 41.98
C GLU A 231 4.19 -9.60 42.02
N ILE A 232 4.55 -10.83 41.67
CA ILE A 232 5.94 -11.26 41.56
C ILE A 232 6.48 -10.70 40.23
N THR A 233 7.17 -9.57 40.31
CA THR A 233 7.99 -9.08 39.19
C THR A 233 9.27 -9.90 39.12
N LEU A 234 9.27 -10.94 38.28
CA LEU A 234 10.50 -11.61 37.87
C LEU A 234 11.44 -10.56 37.24
N PRO A 235 12.72 -10.52 37.62
CA PRO A 235 13.66 -9.60 37.00
C PRO A 235 13.99 -10.01 35.55
N TYR A 236 14.28 -9.02 34.71
CA TYR A 236 14.78 -9.17 33.33
C TYR A 236 13.79 -9.64 32.25
N GLY A 237 12.51 -9.27 32.36
CA GLY A 237 11.59 -9.32 31.21
C GLY A 237 11.18 -10.74 30.78
N ALA A 238 11.26 -11.72 31.67
CA ALA A 238 10.54 -12.98 31.53
C ALA A 238 9.03 -12.66 31.60
N SER A 239 8.48 -12.27 30.45
CA SER A 239 7.06 -12.12 30.22
C SER A 239 6.48 -13.52 30.17
N SER A 240 6.14 -14.07 31.33
CA SER A 240 5.02 -15.01 31.38
C SER A 240 3.80 -14.18 31.01
N GLU A 241 3.33 -14.35 29.78
CA GLU A 241 2.25 -13.58 29.16
C GLU A 241 0.91 -13.64 29.93
N GLU A 242 0.85 -14.44 30.99
CA GLU A 242 -0.02 -14.17 32.11
C GLU A 242 0.84 -14.39 33.37
N ASN A 243 1.02 -13.36 34.19
CA ASN A 243 1.24 -13.59 35.62
C ASN A 243 -0.15 -13.85 36.19
N PRO A 244 -0.63 -15.10 36.28
CA PRO A 244 -1.89 -15.35 36.96
C PRO A 244 -1.71 -14.79 38.38
N LYS A 245 -2.60 -13.89 38.78
CA LYS A 245 -2.65 -13.43 40.17
C LYS A 245 -2.89 -14.68 41.00
N LYS A 246 -1.87 -15.11 41.73
CA LYS A 246 -1.98 -16.25 42.65
C LYS A 246 -2.28 -15.75 44.04
N SER A 247 -2.93 -16.58 44.83
CA SER A 247 -3.17 -16.36 46.25
C SER A 247 -2.58 -17.51 47.06
N VAL A 248 -2.05 -17.18 48.23
CA VAL A 248 -1.62 -18.17 49.23
C VAL A 248 -2.85 -18.58 50.01
N PHE A 249 -3.01 -19.86 50.26
CA PHE A 249 -4.03 -20.38 51.19
C PHE A 249 -3.40 -21.24 52.28
N ILE A 250 -4.04 -21.23 53.44
CA ILE A 250 -3.72 -22.06 54.60
C ILE A 250 -5.01 -22.75 55.02
N ILE A 251 -4.98 -24.08 55.07
CA ILE A 251 -6.13 -24.91 55.50
C ILE A 251 -5.74 -25.70 56.74
N PHE A 252 -6.57 -25.60 57.78
CA PHE A 252 -6.45 -26.37 59.02
C PHE A 252 -7.37 -27.59 58.95
N ALA A 253 -6.83 -28.78 59.21
CA ALA A 253 -7.61 -30.01 59.26
C ALA A 253 -7.00 -30.99 60.28
N ASP A 254 -7.86 -31.61 61.08
CA ASP A 254 -7.45 -32.64 62.03
C ASP A 254 -7.47 -34.02 61.36
N GLY A 255 -6.32 -34.70 61.36
CA GLY A 255 -6.15 -36.05 60.80
C GLY A 255 -5.46 -36.14 59.43
N GLN A 256 -4.49 -37.06 59.33
CA GLN A 256 -3.65 -37.26 58.14
C GLN A 256 -4.42 -37.70 56.88
N GLU A 257 -5.54 -38.43 57.03
CA GLU A 257 -6.36 -38.83 55.88
C GLU A 257 -7.06 -37.65 55.20
N LEU A 258 -7.49 -36.65 55.98
CA LEU A 258 -8.12 -35.44 55.44
C LEU A 258 -7.09 -34.55 54.75
N LEU A 259 -5.90 -34.40 55.33
CA LEU A 259 -4.80 -33.65 54.72
C LEU A 259 -4.34 -34.26 53.39
N ASN A 260 -4.27 -35.59 53.31
CA ASN A 260 -3.95 -36.28 52.06
C ASN A 260 -5.04 -36.10 51.00
N LYS A 261 -6.32 -36.03 51.38
CA LYS A 261 -7.42 -35.68 50.47
C LYS A 261 -7.33 -34.23 50.01
N ILE A 262 -7.04 -33.29 50.91
CA ILE A 262 -6.86 -31.86 50.60
C ILE A 262 -5.68 -31.67 49.64
N ARG A 263 -4.54 -32.34 49.88
CA ARG A 263 -3.37 -32.30 48.98
C ARG A 263 -3.72 -32.82 47.58
N LYS A 264 -4.42 -33.95 47.48
CA LYS A 264 -4.86 -34.50 46.17
C LYS A 264 -5.83 -33.58 45.43
N VAL A 265 -6.75 -32.93 46.15
CA VAL A 265 -7.69 -31.95 45.56
C VAL A 265 -6.93 -30.70 45.11
N GLY A 266 -5.95 -30.24 45.89
CA GLY A 266 -5.06 -29.14 45.53
C GLY A 266 -4.24 -29.43 44.28
N GLU A 267 -3.53 -30.56 44.25
CA GLU A 267 -2.75 -31.02 43.09
C GLU A 267 -3.64 -31.15 41.83
N GLY A 268 -4.85 -31.71 41.98
CA GLY A 268 -5.82 -31.83 40.88
C GLY A 268 -6.32 -30.50 40.31
N MET A 269 -6.25 -29.41 41.08
CA MET A 269 -6.63 -28.06 40.65
C MET A 269 -5.43 -27.17 40.25
N GLY A 270 -4.21 -27.72 40.30
CA GLY A 270 -2.97 -27.01 39.98
C GLY A 270 -2.44 -26.13 41.12
N ALA A 271 -2.81 -26.42 42.37
CA ALA A 271 -2.22 -25.76 43.53
C ALA A 271 -0.86 -26.36 43.88
N ALA A 272 0.14 -25.51 44.13
CA ALA A 272 1.44 -25.96 44.63
C ALA A 272 1.41 -25.98 46.16
N THR A 273 1.59 -27.15 46.78
CA THR A 273 1.65 -27.27 48.24
C THR A 273 3.10 -27.27 48.73
N PHE A 274 3.38 -26.50 49.78
CA PHE A 274 4.71 -26.42 50.38
C PHE A 274 4.69 -27.08 51.77
N PRO A 275 5.66 -27.96 52.09
CA PRO A 275 5.78 -28.54 53.42
C PRO A 275 6.34 -27.48 54.39
N VAL A 276 5.48 -26.91 55.22
CA VAL A 276 5.87 -25.91 56.23
C VAL A 276 5.79 -26.53 57.62
N SER A 277 6.83 -26.37 58.43
CA SER A 277 6.84 -26.85 59.82
C SER A 277 6.11 -25.90 60.76
N SER A 278 5.47 -26.44 61.80
CA SER A 278 4.86 -25.67 62.90
C SER A 278 5.88 -24.82 63.67
N ASN A 279 7.11 -25.34 63.86
CA ASN A 279 8.16 -24.67 64.64
C ASN A 279 8.64 -23.35 63.98
N SER A 280 8.68 -22.28 64.77
CA SER A 280 9.14 -20.95 64.36
C SER A 280 10.62 -20.94 63.93
N GLU A 281 11.49 -21.62 64.66
CA GLU A 281 12.94 -21.63 64.38
C GLU A 281 13.26 -22.31 63.03
N ARG A 282 12.65 -23.48 62.79
CA ARG A 282 12.80 -24.19 61.50
C ARG A 282 12.22 -23.42 60.33
N ARG A 283 11.14 -22.64 60.54
CA ARG A 283 10.60 -21.74 59.50
C ARG A 283 11.57 -20.61 59.19
N THR A 284 12.20 -20.00 60.20
CA THR A 284 13.20 -18.94 59.97
C THR A 284 14.44 -19.47 59.27
N GLU A 285 14.89 -20.68 59.61
CA GLU A 285 16.00 -21.35 58.93
C GLU A 285 15.65 -21.69 57.47
N ALA A 286 14.46 -22.24 57.21
CA ALA A 286 14.00 -22.53 55.85
C ALA A 286 13.84 -21.27 55.00
N LEU A 287 13.35 -20.17 55.58
CA LEU A 287 13.24 -18.87 54.90
C LEU A 287 14.64 -18.32 54.57
N SER A 288 15.59 -18.39 55.49
CA SER A 288 16.98 -17.98 55.24
C SER A 288 17.63 -18.80 54.13
N GLY A 289 17.48 -20.13 54.15
CA GLY A 289 18.01 -21.01 53.10
C GLY A 289 17.37 -20.77 51.74
N LEU A 290 16.07 -20.48 51.71
CA LEU A 290 15.34 -20.18 50.49
C LEU A 290 15.72 -18.81 49.91
N ASN A 291 15.96 -17.81 50.76
CA ASN A 291 16.50 -16.52 50.30
C ASN A 291 17.89 -16.67 49.67
N GLN A 292 18.77 -17.51 50.23
CA GLN A 292 20.07 -17.79 49.65
C GLN A 292 19.95 -18.46 48.27
N GLN A 293 19.07 -19.45 48.13
CA GLN A 293 18.81 -20.10 46.83
C GLN A 293 18.25 -19.13 45.79
N ILE A 294 17.37 -18.22 46.20
CA ILE A 294 16.82 -17.17 45.33
C ILE A 294 17.94 -16.23 44.88
N GLU A 295 18.83 -15.80 45.78
CA GLU A 295 19.96 -14.95 45.44
C GLU A 295 20.91 -15.65 44.45
N ASP A 296 21.25 -16.91 44.70
CA ASP A 296 22.07 -17.72 43.80
C ASP A 296 21.44 -17.82 42.40
N ILE A 297 20.13 -18.13 42.30
CA ILE A 297 19.44 -18.20 41.01
C ILE A 297 19.37 -16.83 40.33
N HIS A 298 19.16 -15.73 41.06
CA HIS A 298 19.19 -14.39 40.47
C HIS A 298 20.55 -14.07 39.85
N THR A 299 21.66 -14.43 40.50
CA THR A 299 22.99 -14.22 39.91
C THR A 299 23.19 -15.04 38.64
N VAL A 300 22.77 -16.30 38.62
CA VAL A 300 22.86 -17.17 37.43
C VAL A 300 21.96 -16.66 36.31
N LEU A 301 20.74 -16.21 36.63
CA LEU A 301 19.80 -15.65 35.67
C LEU A 301 20.36 -14.35 35.08
N TYR A 302 20.97 -13.49 35.90
CA TYR A 302 21.66 -12.29 35.43
C TYR A 302 22.79 -12.60 34.45
N HIS A 303 23.68 -13.54 34.80
CA HIS A 303 24.77 -13.94 33.91
C HIS A 303 24.25 -14.59 32.62
N THR A 304 23.19 -15.38 32.69
CA THR A 304 22.55 -16.02 31.52
C THR A 304 21.89 -14.98 30.62
N ALA A 305 21.17 -14.01 31.20
CA ALA A 305 20.55 -12.91 30.47
C ALA A 305 21.60 -12.00 29.82
N GLN A 306 22.69 -11.72 30.51
CA GLN A 306 23.81 -10.94 29.98
C GLN A 306 24.51 -11.68 28.84
N SER A 307 24.72 -12.99 28.97
CA SER A 307 25.28 -13.83 27.91
C SER A 307 24.37 -13.84 26.67
N ARG A 308 23.06 -14.05 26.85
CA ARG A 308 22.07 -13.95 25.78
C ARG A 308 22.12 -12.59 25.10
N ARG A 309 22.12 -11.50 25.87
CA ARG A 309 22.17 -10.13 25.33
C ARG A 309 23.47 -9.85 24.59
N SER A 310 24.60 -10.38 25.06
CA SER A 310 25.89 -10.23 24.38
C SER A 310 25.93 -10.96 23.04
N GLU A 311 25.33 -12.15 22.97
CA GLU A 311 25.19 -12.91 21.73
C GLU A 311 24.22 -12.22 20.76
N LEU A 312 23.06 -11.76 21.24
CA LEU A 312 22.12 -10.97 20.44
C LEU A 312 22.75 -9.67 19.94
N ALA A 313 23.61 -9.01 20.72
CA ALA A 313 24.31 -7.81 20.29
C ALA A 313 25.33 -8.09 19.18
N ALA A 314 26.05 -9.21 19.24
CA ALA A 314 26.95 -9.63 18.17
C ALA A 314 26.18 -10.02 16.89
N ILE A 315 25.05 -10.70 17.04
CA ILE A 315 24.16 -11.04 15.93
C ILE A 315 23.55 -9.75 15.33
N ALA A 316 23.16 -8.78 16.15
CA ALA A 316 22.54 -7.54 15.70
C ALA A 316 23.46 -6.63 14.86
N THR A 317 24.80 -6.79 14.91
CA THR A 317 25.71 -6.05 14.02
C THR A 317 25.75 -6.65 12.62
N ASP A 318 25.64 -7.98 12.50
CA ASP A 318 25.94 -8.70 11.28
C ASP A 318 24.68 -9.21 10.56
N VAL A 319 23.56 -9.38 11.26
CA VAL A 319 22.27 -9.86 10.72
C VAL A 319 21.82 -9.09 9.49
N ALA A 320 22.08 -7.79 9.48
CA ALA A 320 21.72 -6.93 8.36
C ALA A 320 22.42 -7.36 7.07
N THR A 321 23.73 -7.62 7.16
CA THR A 321 24.56 -8.09 6.04
C THR A 321 24.23 -9.53 5.64
N TRP A 322 23.98 -10.41 6.60
CA TRP A 322 23.58 -11.79 6.30
C TRP A 322 22.23 -11.85 5.60
N SER A 323 21.29 -11.02 6.00
CA SER A 323 19.96 -10.92 5.38
C SER A 323 20.02 -10.44 3.93
N SER A 324 20.81 -9.41 3.64
CA SER A 324 20.97 -8.93 2.26
C SER A 324 21.61 -9.98 1.35
N ILE A 325 22.66 -10.67 1.83
CA ILE A 325 23.35 -11.72 1.09
C ILE A 325 22.42 -12.92 0.83
N VAL A 326 21.77 -13.46 1.87
CA VAL A 326 20.87 -14.63 1.76
C VAL A 326 19.72 -14.35 0.79
N ARG A 327 19.18 -13.12 0.80
CA ARG A 327 18.11 -12.74 -0.13
C ARG A 327 18.61 -12.53 -1.55
N LYS A 328 19.77 -11.89 -1.74
CA LYS A 328 20.43 -11.78 -3.05
C LYS A 328 20.57 -13.18 -3.66
N GLU A 329 21.08 -14.11 -2.87
CA GLU A 329 21.28 -15.50 -3.28
C GLU A 329 19.96 -16.23 -3.60
N LYS A 330 18.92 -16.02 -2.79
CA LYS A 330 17.57 -16.54 -3.07
C LYS A 330 17.07 -16.11 -4.45
N THR A 331 17.24 -14.83 -4.79
CA THR A 331 16.82 -14.31 -6.10
C THR A 331 17.65 -14.88 -7.25
N VAL A 332 18.95 -15.15 -7.04
CA VAL A 332 19.82 -15.82 -8.02
C VAL A 332 19.35 -17.26 -8.28
N TYR A 333 19.12 -18.07 -7.24
CA TYR A 333 18.63 -19.44 -7.47
C TYR A 333 17.20 -19.49 -8.00
N ALA A 334 16.33 -18.56 -7.57
CA ALA A 334 14.98 -18.46 -8.11
C ALA A 334 15.00 -18.15 -9.62
N THR A 335 15.94 -17.32 -10.09
CA THR A 335 16.10 -17.03 -11.52
C THR A 335 16.75 -18.17 -12.29
N LEU A 336 17.75 -18.85 -11.72
CA LEU A 336 18.31 -20.08 -12.30
C LEU A 336 17.23 -21.17 -12.47
N ASN A 337 16.23 -21.19 -11.60
CA ASN A 337 15.11 -22.13 -11.66
C ASN A 337 14.13 -21.87 -12.83
N LEU A 338 14.26 -20.73 -13.51
CA LEU A 338 13.51 -20.41 -14.73
C LEU A 338 14.20 -20.94 -16.00
N PHE A 339 15.47 -21.33 -15.90
CA PHE A 339 16.27 -21.74 -17.05
C PHE A 339 16.02 -23.21 -17.39
N HIS A 340 16.08 -23.52 -18.67
CA HIS A 340 16.00 -24.90 -19.13
C HIS A 340 17.39 -25.55 -19.05
N TYR A 341 17.47 -26.70 -18.40
CA TYR A 341 18.72 -27.46 -18.26
C TYR A 341 18.89 -28.44 -19.42
N ASP A 342 19.96 -28.27 -20.22
CA ASP A 342 20.33 -29.26 -21.24
C ASP A 342 21.43 -30.20 -20.73
N ASP A 343 21.03 -31.44 -20.44
CA ASP A 343 21.89 -32.50 -19.90
C ASP A 343 22.99 -32.93 -20.89
N ARG A 344 22.74 -32.81 -22.21
CA ARG A 344 23.71 -33.25 -23.23
C ARG A 344 24.94 -32.36 -23.30
N HIS A 345 24.75 -31.06 -23.09
CA HIS A 345 25.79 -30.05 -23.23
C HIS A 345 26.24 -29.44 -21.90
N ARG A 346 25.60 -29.80 -20.78
CA ARG A 346 25.83 -29.16 -19.46
C ARG A 346 25.74 -27.63 -19.55
N THR A 347 24.77 -27.15 -20.32
CA THR A 347 24.49 -25.74 -20.54
C THR A 347 23.08 -25.42 -20.10
N LEU A 348 22.91 -24.27 -19.46
CA LEU A 348 21.63 -23.69 -19.17
C LEU A 348 21.21 -22.79 -20.34
N LEU A 349 19.97 -22.96 -20.75
CA LEU A 349 19.31 -22.13 -21.73
C LEU A 349 18.38 -21.16 -21.00
N ALA A 350 18.58 -19.87 -21.21
CA ALA A 350 17.68 -18.84 -20.73
C ALA A 350 17.19 -17.98 -21.88
N GLU A 351 15.93 -17.57 -21.84
CA GLU A 351 15.40 -16.52 -22.71
C GLU A 351 15.02 -15.34 -21.84
N GLY A 352 15.40 -14.13 -22.28
CA GLY A 352 15.08 -12.91 -21.57
C GLY A 352 14.84 -11.74 -22.51
N TRP A 353 14.00 -10.82 -22.07
CA TRP A 353 13.80 -9.55 -22.75
C TRP A 353 14.86 -8.56 -22.30
N VAL A 354 15.48 -7.90 -23.27
CA VAL A 354 16.53 -6.88 -23.04
C VAL A 354 16.26 -5.67 -23.93
N PRO A 355 16.41 -4.43 -23.42
CA PRO A 355 16.40 -3.25 -24.27
C PRO A 355 17.48 -3.34 -25.36
N SER A 356 17.10 -3.11 -26.61
CA SER A 356 17.96 -3.33 -27.78
C SER A 356 19.25 -2.49 -27.74
N HIS A 357 19.23 -1.35 -27.06
CA HIS A 357 20.39 -0.49 -26.87
C HIS A 357 21.42 -1.04 -25.87
N GLU A 358 21.00 -1.94 -24.97
CA GLU A 358 21.79 -2.38 -23.82
C GLU A 358 22.29 -3.83 -23.94
N ILE A 359 22.02 -4.50 -25.08
CA ILE A 359 22.55 -5.83 -25.39
C ILE A 359 24.08 -5.86 -25.26
N ILE A 360 24.77 -4.79 -25.68
CA ILE A 360 26.24 -4.68 -25.60
C ILE A 360 26.70 -4.66 -24.13
N ALA A 361 25.97 -3.98 -23.24
CA ALA A 361 26.30 -3.94 -21.82
C ALA A 361 26.12 -5.31 -21.17
N VAL A 362 25.04 -6.03 -21.52
CA VAL A 362 24.77 -7.40 -21.09
C VAL A 362 25.89 -8.36 -21.56
N GLN A 363 26.31 -8.27 -22.82
CA GLN A 363 27.43 -9.06 -23.34
C GLN A 363 28.75 -8.76 -22.62
N GLN A 364 29.00 -7.50 -22.25
CA GLN A 364 30.20 -7.12 -21.50
C GLN A 364 30.19 -7.66 -20.07
N ALA A 365 29.05 -7.63 -19.38
CA ALA A 365 28.93 -8.20 -18.04
C ALA A 365 29.13 -9.73 -18.04
N LEU A 366 28.55 -10.42 -19.01
CA LEU A 366 28.74 -11.86 -19.18
C LEU A 366 30.21 -12.24 -19.48
N ARG A 367 30.93 -11.42 -20.25
CA ARG A 367 32.37 -11.60 -20.45
C ARG A 367 33.18 -11.39 -19.16
N ARG A 368 32.79 -10.43 -18.32
CA ARG A 368 33.42 -10.20 -17.00
C ARG A 368 33.20 -11.38 -16.06
N ALA A 369 31.98 -11.93 -16.05
CA ALA A 369 31.66 -13.14 -15.28
C ALA A 369 32.57 -14.32 -15.68
N SER A 370 32.71 -14.57 -16.99
CA SER A 370 33.57 -15.64 -17.51
C SER A 370 35.06 -15.42 -17.17
N SER A 371 35.56 -14.17 -17.23
CA SER A 371 36.95 -13.87 -16.88
C SER A 371 37.27 -14.06 -15.40
N ASN A 372 36.31 -13.83 -14.50
CA ASN A 372 36.51 -13.98 -13.06
C ASN A 372 36.70 -15.44 -12.65
N VAL A 373 35.96 -16.35 -13.30
CA VAL A 373 36.05 -17.81 -13.05
C VAL A 373 37.24 -18.46 -13.76
N GLY A 374 37.89 -17.75 -14.69
CA GLY A 374 39.00 -18.29 -15.48
C GLY A 374 38.58 -19.35 -16.50
N SER A 375 37.29 -19.35 -16.87
CA SER A 375 36.73 -20.28 -17.85
C SER A 375 36.95 -19.77 -19.28
N ASN A 376 37.35 -20.65 -20.20
CA ASN A 376 37.61 -20.29 -21.60
C ASN A 376 36.36 -20.38 -22.50
N VAL A 377 35.20 -20.73 -21.95
CA VAL A 377 33.95 -20.85 -22.71
C VAL A 377 33.14 -19.56 -22.51
N PRO A 378 33.11 -18.66 -23.52
CA PRO A 378 32.32 -17.45 -23.39
C PRO A 378 30.82 -17.80 -23.45
N PRO A 379 29.99 -17.24 -22.56
CA PRO A 379 28.54 -17.32 -22.71
C PRO A 379 28.11 -16.69 -24.04
N ILE A 380 27.22 -17.37 -24.76
CA ILE A 380 26.73 -16.93 -26.07
C ILE A 380 25.39 -16.23 -25.86
N VAL A 381 25.26 -15.07 -26.49
CA VAL A 381 24.08 -14.21 -26.47
C VAL A 381 23.60 -14.09 -27.91
N ASP A 382 22.45 -14.68 -28.22
CA ASP A 382 21.84 -14.63 -29.55
C ASP A 382 20.52 -13.86 -29.54
N GLU A 383 20.28 -13.07 -30.58
CA GLU A 383 19.05 -12.26 -30.71
C GLU A 383 18.02 -13.00 -31.55
N ILE A 384 16.90 -13.38 -30.93
CA ILE A 384 15.82 -14.08 -31.61
C ILE A 384 14.75 -13.07 -32.03
N LYS A 385 14.41 -13.09 -33.32
CA LYS A 385 13.25 -12.36 -33.84
C LYS A 385 11.96 -13.13 -33.54
N ALA A 386 11.46 -13.00 -32.32
CA ALA A 386 10.18 -13.58 -31.94
C ALA A 386 9.00 -12.71 -32.39
N LYS A 387 7.88 -13.35 -32.75
CA LYS A 387 6.59 -12.70 -33.05
C LYS A 387 5.76 -12.44 -31.78
N ARG A 388 6.34 -12.67 -30.60
CA ARG A 388 5.68 -12.54 -29.28
C ARG A 388 5.66 -11.08 -28.82
N MET A 389 4.68 -10.71 -28.00
CA MET A 389 4.55 -9.34 -27.48
C MET A 389 5.64 -9.07 -26.43
N PRO A 390 6.49 -8.05 -26.61
CA PRO A 390 7.52 -7.69 -25.63
C PRO A 390 6.94 -6.96 -24.41
N PRO A 391 7.68 -6.93 -23.29
CA PRO A 391 7.33 -6.10 -22.15
C PRO A 391 7.47 -4.62 -22.47
N THR A 392 6.72 -3.79 -21.74
CA THR A 392 6.81 -2.34 -21.87
C THR A 392 7.73 -1.74 -20.83
N TYR A 393 8.73 -1.00 -21.29
CA TYR A 393 9.63 -0.24 -20.43
C TYR A 393 9.61 1.24 -20.81
N HIS A 394 9.42 2.09 -19.81
CA HIS A 394 9.55 3.53 -19.93
C HIS A 394 10.68 3.99 -19.00
N ARG A 395 11.67 4.71 -19.56
CA ARG A 395 12.73 5.30 -18.74
C ARG A 395 12.18 6.47 -17.94
N THR A 396 11.96 6.25 -16.65
CA THR A 396 11.49 7.29 -15.75
C THR A 396 12.67 8.01 -15.10
N ASN A 397 12.59 9.34 -15.04
CA ASN A 397 13.44 10.16 -14.18
C ASN A 397 12.75 10.32 -12.82
N LYS A 398 13.50 10.79 -11.81
CA LYS A 398 12.95 11.14 -10.48
C LYS A 398 11.69 12.01 -10.56
N PHE A 399 11.60 12.88 -11.57
CA PHE A 399 10.46 13.75 -11.82
C PHE A 399 9.25 13.02 -12.43
N THR A 400 9.48 12.11 -13.37
CA THR A 400 8.41 11.47 -14.15
C THR A 400 7.92 10.16 -13.52
N GLN A 401 8.66 9.58 -12.59
CA GLN A 401 8.31 8.32 -11.92
C GLN A 401 6.96 8.39 -11.20
N GLY A 402 6.70 9.46 -10.43
CA GLY A 402 5.42 9.61 -9.73
C GLY A 402 4.22 9.70 -10.69
N PHE A 403 4.37 10.40 -11.81
CA PHE A 403 3.31 10.50 -12.83
C PHE A 403 3.12 9.17 -13.58
N GLN A 404 4.21 8.44 -13.84
CA GLN A 404 4.15 7.14 -14.50
C GLN A 404 3.43 6.12 -13.62
N ASN A 405 3.73 6.07 -12.32
CA ASN A 405 3.06 5.16 -11.38
C ASN A 405 1.53 5.37 -11.34
N ILE A 406 1.05 6.63 -11.47
CA ILE A 406 -0.40 6.93 -11.53
C ILE A 406 -1.03 6.40 -12.82
N VAL A 407 -0.29 6.45 -13.93
CA VAL A 407 -0.74 5.92 -15.23
C VAL A 407 -0.74 4.39 -15.21
N ASP A 408 0.36 3.79 -14.74
CA ASP A 408 0.53 2.33 -14.67
C ASP A 408 -0.49 1.69 -13.71
N ALA A 409 -0.89 2.39 -12.63
CA ALA A 409 -1.95 1.95 -11.72
C ALA A 409 -3.32 1.80 -12.40
N TYR A 410 -3.57 2.50 -13.51
CA TYR A 410 -4.79 2.31 -14.31
C TYR A 410 -4.68 1.10 -15.24
N GLY A 411 -3.45 0.78 -15.69
CA GLY A 411 -3.13 -0.34 -16.55
C GLY A 411 -1.85 -0.06 -17.33
N ILE A 412 -1.06 -1.10 -17.57
CA ILE A 412 0.23 -0.99 -18.26
C ILE A 412 0.00 -0.82 -19.77
N ALA A 413 0.67 0.14 -20.38
CA ALA A 413 0.55 0.41 -21.82
C ALA A 413 1.01 -0.80 -22.66
N THR A 414 0.61 -0.86 -23.93
CA THR A 414 1.11 -1.90 -24.83
C THR A 414 2.45 -1.52 -25.46
N TYR A 415 3.19 -2.52 -25.96
CA TYR A 415 4.51 -2.30 -26.53
C TYR A 415 4.47 -1.33 -27.73
N GLN A 416 5.36 -0.34 -27.69
CA GLN A 416 5.53 0.80 -28.60
C GLN A 416 4.34 1.77 -28.70
N GLU A 417 3.43 1.73 -27.74
CA GLU A 417 2.34 2.68 -27.66
C GLU A 417 2.79 4.08 -27.21
N VAL A 418 2.06 5.12 -27.62
CA VAL A 418 2.23 6.47 -27.08
C VAL A 418 1.87 6.49 -25.59
N ASN A 419 2.83 6.85 -24.76
CA ASN A 419 2.63 6.94 -23.32
C ASN A 419 1.77 8.17 -22.97
N PRO A 420 0.60 7.99 -22.33
CA PRO A 420 -0.22 9.13 -21.89
C PRO A 420 0.45 9.95 -20.78
N GLY A 421 1.37 9.34 -20.02
CA GLY A 421 2.08 9.95 -18.88
C GLY A 421 2.81 11.24 -19.22
N LEU A 422 3.31 11.41 -20.45
CA LEU A 422 3.96 12.66 -20.87
C LEU A 422 3.00 13.85 -20.81
N TYR A 423 1.74 13.64 -21.23
CA TYR A 423 0.73 14.69 -21.23
C TYR A 423 0.13 14.87 -19.83
N THR A 424 -0.03 13.77 -19.10
CA THR A 424 -0.49 13.76 -17.71
C THR A 424 0.32 14.71 -16.84
N ILE A 425 1.66 14.81 -17.04
CA ILE A 425 2.54 15.71 -16.29
C ILE A 425 2.00 17.16 -16.21
N ILE A 426 1.42 17.69 -17.30
CA ILE A 426 0.91 19.06 -17.35
C ILE A 426 -0.61 19.10 -17.18
N THR A 427 -1.34 18.22 -17.87
CA THR A 427 -2.80 18.29 -17.88
C THR A 427 -3.42 17.92 -16.54
N PHE A 428 -2.79 17.00 -15.78
CA PHE A 428 -3.32 16.55 -14.50
C PHE A 428 -3.27 17.66 -13.44
N PRO A 429 -2.10 18.28 -13.17
CA PRO A 429 -2.05 19.43 -12.25
C PRO A 429 -2.90 20.62 -12.69
N PHE A 430 -3.05 20.86 -14.00
CA PHE A 430 -3.90 21.93 -14.52
C PHE A 430 -5.38 21.71 -14.23
N LEU A 431 -5.91 20.50 -14.45
CA LEU A 431 -7.32 20.19 -14.14
C LEU A 431 -7.59 20.25 -12.64
N PHE A 432 -6.63 19.79 -11.83
CA PHE A 432 -6.69 19.97 -10.38
C PHE A 432 -6.78 21.45 -10.00
N ALA A 433 -5.92 22.30 -10.57
CA ALA A 433 -5.89 23.73 -10.29
C ALA A 433 -7.19 24.46 -10.65
N VAL A 434 -7.93 24.00 -11.67
CA VAL A 434 -9.24 24.56 -12.02
C VAL A 434 -10.29 24.26 -10.94
N MET A 435 -10.24 23.06 -10.33
CA MET A 435 -11.09 22.68 -9.20
C MET A 435 -10.66 23.39 -7.90
N PHE A 436 -9.35 23.44 -7.66
CA PHE A 436 -8.71 23.96 -6.46
C PHE A 436 -8.03 25.31 -6.75
N GLY A 437 -8.83 26.29 -7.17
CA GLY A 437 -8.33 27.60 -7.57
C GLY A 437 -8.45 28.62 -6.44
N ASP A 438 -7.44 28.66 -5.56
CA ASP A 438 -7.27 29.69 -4.52
C ASP A 438 -5.77 29.97 -4.36
N ILE A 439 -5.39 31.24 -4.37
CA ILE A 439 -3.98 31.67 -4.22
C ILE A 439 -3.45 31.27 -2.84
N GLY A 440 -4.24 31.46 -1.79
CA GLY A 440 -3.82 31.22 -0.41
C GLY A 440 -3.55 29.74 -0.15
N HIS A 441 -4.52 28.88 -0.46
CA HIS A 441 -4.36 27.44 -0.33
C HIS A 441 -3.28 26.89 -1.29
N GLY A 442 -3.19 27.41 -2.51
CA GLY A 442 -2.16 27.05 -3.48
C GLY A 442 -0.74 27.33 -2.97
N ILE A 443 -0.52 28.46 -2.30
CA ILE A 443 0.77 28.80 -1.67
C ILE A 443 1.10 27.80 -0.54
N LEU A 444 0.13 27.44 0.29
CA LEU A 444 0.34 26.47 1.38
C LEU A 444 0.74 25.09 0.83
N VAL A 445 0.03 24.59 -0.19
CA VAL A 445 0.35 23.31 -0.85
C VAL A 445 1.70 23.37 -1.57
N PHE A 446 2.01 24.49 -2.22
CA PHE A 446 3.30 24.68 -2.89
C PHE A 446 4.46 24.71 -1.89
N LEU A 447 4.31 25.38 -0.75
CA LEU A 447 5.35 25.50 0.26
C LEU A 447 5.60 24.17 0.99
N THR A 448 4.55 23.39 1.29
CA THR A 448 4.70 22.06 1.88
C THR A 448 5.41 21.10 0.90
N ALA A 449 5.04 21.13 -0.39
CA ALA A 449 5.71 20.35 -1.42
C ALA A 449 7.18 20.75 -1.60
N LEU A 450 7.48 22.05 -1.61
CA LEU A 450 8.85 22.57 -1.69
C LEU A 450 9.66 22.11 -0.47
N GLY A 451 9.07 22.13 0.73
CA GLY A 451 9.68 21.58 1.94
C GLY A 451 10.06 20.10 1.81
N MET A 452 9.19 19.27 1.25
CA MET A 452 9.47 17.85 1.01
C MET A 452 10.59 17.65 -0.03
N VAL A 453 10.61 18.46 -1.09
CA VAL A 453 11.68 18.41 -2.10
C VAL A 453 13.03 18.87 -1.52
N TYR A 454 13.04 19.90 -0.68
CA TYR A 454 14.27 20.39 -0.04
C TYR A 454 14.86 19.35 0.94
N PHE A 455 14.01 18.64 1.68
CA PHE A 455 14.43 17.60 2.63
C PHE A 455 14.53 16.19 2.04
N GLU A 456 14.59 16.02 0.71
CA GLU A 456 14.64 14.72 0.02
C GLU A 456 15.68 13.77 0.63
N LYS A 457 16.92 14.23 0.82
CA LYS A 457 18.01 13.39 1.34
C LYS A 457 17.85 12.98 2.81
N LYS A 458 17.02 13.69 3.59
CA LYS A 458 16.76 13.36 4.99
C LYS A 458 15.51 12.49 5.12
N LEU A 459 14.49 12.72 4.29
CA LEU A 459 13.27 11.91 4.28
C LEU A 459 13.51 10.53 3.65
N MET A 460 14.32 10.43 2.60
CA MET A 460 14.76 9.14 2.06
C MET A 460 15.51 8.28 3.09
N LYS A 461 16.10 8.90 4.12
CA LYS A 461 16.85 8.22 5.19
C LYS A 461 15.98 7.78 6.37
N LYS A 462 14.72 8.23 6.43
CA LYS A 462 13.85 7.96 7.57
C LYS A 462 12.68 7.13 7.08
N LYS A 463 12.38 6.03 7.78
CA LYS A 463 11.14 5.30 7.55
C LYS A 463 9.96 6.24 7.77
N LEU A 464 9.25 6.47 6.68
CA LEU A 464 8.03 7.24 6.64
C LEU A 464 6.86 6.27 6.84
N ASP A 465 5.80 6.75 7.49
CA ASP A 465 4.53 6.04 7.54
C ASP A 465 3.99 5.86 6.11
N GLU A 466 3.19 4.83 5.84
CA GLU A 466 2.72 4.45 4.50
C GLU A 466 2.04 5.64 3.79
N MET A 467 1.25 6.42 4.54
CA MET A 467 0.63 7.65 4.02
C MET A 467 1.67 8.73 3.65
N THR A 468 2.73 8.87 4.45
CA THR A 468 3.77 9.86 4.16
C THR A 468 4.71 9.40 3.04
N GLU A 469 4.91 8.09 2.86
CA GLU A 469 5.68 7.52 1.76
C GLU A 469 4.96 7.72 0.43
N THR A 470 3.65 7.43 0.37
CA THR A 470 2.84 7.67 -0.83
C THR A 470 2.82 9.15 -1.22
N ILE A 471 2.67 10.06 -0.26
CA ILE A 471 2.76 11.52 -0.48
C ILE A 471 4.17 11.91 -0.96
N PHE A 472 5.22 11.32 -0.39
CA PHE A 472 6.60 11.61 -0.74
C PHE A 472 6.96 11.12 -2.16
N GLY A 473 6.46 9.95 -2.58
CA GLY A 473 6.55 9.45 -3.95
C GLY A 473 5.90 10.39 -4.97
N GLY A 474 4.86 11.13 -4.54
CA GLY A 474 4.15 12.14 -5.34
C GLY A 474 4.66 13.58 -5.22
N ARG A 475 5.81 13.86 -4.60
CA ARG A 475 6.25 15.24 -4.26
C ARG A 475 6.25 16.23 -5.43
N TYR A 476 6.68 15.80 -6.62
CA TYR A 476 6.71 16.66 -7.80
C TYR A 476 5.31 16.94 -8.34
N ILE A 477 4.36 16.03 -8.14
CA ILE A 477 2.96 16.19 -8.55
C ILE A 477 2.33 17.29 -7.70
N ILE A 478 2.50 17.22 -6.37
CA ILE A 478 1.97 18.22 -5.44
C ILE A 478 2.60 19.60 -5.71
N LEU A 479 3.89 19.64 -6.05
CA LEU A 479 4.58 20.88 -6.41
C LEU A 479 3.96 21.53 -7.65
N LEU A 480 3.73 20.78 -8.73
CA LEU A 480 3.07 21.32 -9.93
C LEU A 480 1.61 21.71 -9.63
N MET A 481 0.89 20.92 -8.84
CA MET A 481 -0.49 21.23 -8.44
C MET A 481 -0.58 22.56 -7.69
N GLY A 482 0.33 22.80 -6.73
CA GLY A 482 0.40 24.07 -6.01
C GLY A 482 0.73 25.24 -6.94
N ALA A 483 1.71 25.08 -7.84
CA ALA A 483 2.09 26.12 -8.80
C ALA A 483 0.94 26.50 -9.76
N PHE A 484 0.23 25.50 -10.30
CA PHE A 484 -0.93 25.76 -11.16
C PHE A 484 -2.13 26.30 -10.38
N SER A 485 -2.34 25.87 -9.13
CA SER A 485 -3.39 26.40 -8.25
C SER A 485 -3.19 27.89 -7.97
N ILE A 486 -1.95 28.35 -7.78
CA ILE A 486 -1.63 29.78 -7.69
C ILE A 486 -2.00 30.51 -8.99
N TYR A 487 -1.67 29.93 -10.14
CA TYR A 487 -1.99 30.52 -11.44
C TYR A 487 -3.50 30.62 -11.68
N THR A 488 -4.27 29.57 -11.39
CA THR A 488 -5.74 29.59 -11.54
C THR A 488 -6.41 30.45 -10.47
N GLY A 489 -5.89 30.47 -9.25
CA GLY A 489 -6.35 31.36 -8.17
C GLY A 489 -6.18 32.84 -8.55
N LEU A 490 -5.07 33.18 -9.20
CA LEU A 490 -4.86 34.51 -9.78
C LEU A 490 -5.85 34.84 -10.90
N LEU A 491 -6.23 33.84 -11.72
CA LEU A 491 -7.23 34.00 -12.78
C LEU A 491 -8.64 34.19 -12.20
N TYR A 492 -8.99 33.47 -11.13
CA TYR A 492 -10.24 33.67 -10.40
C TYR A 492 -10.23 34.94 -9.52
N ASN A 493 -9.05 35.49 -9.26
CA ASN A 493 -8.83 36.62 -8.35
C ASN A 493 -9.41 36.36 -6.96
N ASP A 494 -9.07 35.19 -6.40
CA ASP A 494 -9.53 34.75 -5.08
C ASP A 494 -8.32 34.34 -4.21
N MET A 495 -8.17 35.02 -3.08
CA MET A 495 -7.18 34.72 -2.04
C MET A 495 -7.91 34.61 -0.70
N PHE A 496 -8.04 33.38 -0.17
CA PHE A 496 -8.78 33.12 1.06
C PHE A 496 -10.17 33.79 1.08
N SER A 497 -10.95 33.64 0.02
CA SER A 497 -12.29 34.23 -0.19
C SER A 497 -12.32 35.76 -0.35
N ARG A 498 -11.19 36.43 -0.58
CA ARG A 498 -11.10 37.88 -0.82
C ARG A 498 -10.44 38.18 -2.16
N SER A 499 -10.96 39.20 -2.86
CA SER A 499 -10.40 39.65 -4.14
C SER A 499 -9.19 40.55 -3.96
N LEU A 500 -8.19 40.42 -4.83
CA LEU A 500 -7.02 41.31 -4.86
C LEU A 500 -7.29 42.50 -5.78
N HIS A 501 -7.19 43.73 -5.26
CA HIS A 501 -7.25 44.96 -6.05
C HIS A 501 -5.89 45.26 -6.72
N ILE A 502 -5.44 44.39 -7.64
CA ILE A 502 -4.13 44.53 -8.30
C ILE A 502 -4.18 45.60 -9.41
N PHE A 503 -5.25 45.62 -10.20
CA PHE A 503 -5.46 46.61 -11.27
C PHE A 503 -6.71 47.45 -11.00
N THR A 504 -6.83 48.59 -11.70
CA THR A 504 -8.00 49.47 -11.60
C THR A 504 -9.25 48.72 -12.09
N SER A 505 -10.28 48.64 -11.24
CA SER A 505 -11.59 48.06 -11.56
C SER A 505 -12.20 48.70 -12.82
N SER A 506 -12.90 47.89 -13.62
CA SER A 506 -13.64 48.37 -14.81
C SER A 506 -15.02 48.94 -14.44
N PHE A 507 -15.48 48.66 -13.22
CA PHE A 507 -16.73 49.18 -12.65
C PHE A 507 -16.45 50.28 -11.63
N GLU A 508 -17.19 51.38 -11.76
CA GLU A 508 -17.21 52.46 -10.78
C GLU A 508 -18.58 52.46 -10.10
N PHE A 509 -18.59 52.48 -8.77
CA PHE A 509 -19.81 52.64 -7.99
C PHE A 509 -20.07 54.14 -7.84
N PRO A 510 -21.14 54.70 -8.44
CA PRO A 510 -21.46 56.10 -8.26
C PRO A 510 -21.74 56.41 -6.78
N ALA A 511 -21.40 57.63 -6.34
CA ALA A 511 -21.54 58.05 -4.96
C ALA A 511 -22.99 57.89 -4.46
N PRO A 512 -23.20 57.36 -3.24
CA PRO A 512 -24.53 57.01 -2.75
C PRO A 512 -25.42 58.25 -2.63
N SER A 513 -26.51 58.29 -3.39
CA SER A 513 -27.62 59.21 -3.11
C SER A 513 -28.39 58.70 -1.88
N PRO A 514 -28.75 59.55 -0.91
CA PRO A 514 -29.25 59.13 0.41
C PRO A 514 -30.59 58.35 0.45
N ASP A 515 -31.25 58.11 -0.69
CA ASP A 515 -32.58 57.47 -0.77
C ASP A 515 -32.64 56.16 -1.59
N GLN A 516 -31.51 55.56 -1.98
CA GLN A 516 -31.51 54.26 -2.68
C GLN A 516 -30.64 53.23 -1.95
N GLY A 517 -31.27 52.19 -1.40
CA GLY A 517 -30.61 51.08 -0.69
C GLY A 517 -29.81 50.13 -1.58
N SER A 518 -29.76 50.35 -2.90
CA SER A 518 -28.90 49.59 -3.83
C SER A 518 -28.31 50.52 -4.89
N VAL A 519 -26.99 50.45 -5.08
CA VAL A 519 -26.25 51.20 -6.09
C VAL A 519 -25.98 50.27 -7.27
N ILE A 520 -26.36 50.69 -8.48
CA ILE A 520 -26.05 49.95 -9.71
C ILE A 520 -24.64 50.38 -10.16
N ALA A 521 -23.73 49.42 -10.33
CA ALA A 521 -22.40 49.68 -10.84
C ALA A 521 -22.45 50.10 -12.33
N GLU A 522 -21.81 51.22 -12.67
CA GLU A 522 -21.67 51.65 -14.07
C GLU A 522 -20.38 51.07 -14.67
N LYS A 523 -20.46 50.51 -15.89
CA LYS A 523 -19.29 50.01 -16.63
C LYS A 523 -18.60 51.18 -17.32
N VAL A 524 -17.51 51.67 -16.75
CA VAL A 524 -16.82 52.90 -17.21
C VAL A 524 -15.64 52.60 -18.13
N ARG A 525 -15.02 51.41 -18.07
CA ARG A 525 -13.77 51.09 -18.81
C ARG A 525 -13.74 49.72 -19.50
N ASP A 526 -12.70 49.55 -20.33
CA ASP A 526 -12.28 48.31 -21.00
C ASP A 526 -12.19 47.10 -20.05
N PRO A 527 -12.30 45.85 -20.55
CA PRO A 527 -12.24 44.65 -19.73
C PRO A 527 -10.94 44.54 -18.92
N TYR A 528 -11.07 44.04 -17.69
CA TYR A 528 -9.97 43.81 -16.76
C TYR A 528 -8.84 43.00 -17.42
N ILE A 529 -7.60 43.46 -17.27
CA ILE A 529 -6.45 42.98 -18.04
C ILE A 529 -6.14 41.50 -17.74
N PHE A 530 -6.36 41.05 -16.49
CA PHE A 530 -5.97 39.71 -16.07
C PHE A 530 -6.85 39.19 -14.92
N GLY A 531 -7.69 38.21 -15.22
CA GLY A 531 -8.53 37.53 -14.23
C GLY A 531 -9.92 38.14 -14.06
N LEU A 532 -10.59 37.80 -12.95
CA LEU A 532 -11.90 38.32 -12.59
C LEU A 532 -11.78 39.74 -11.99
N ASP A 533 -12.69 40.63 -12.37
CA ASP A 533 -12.72 41.99 -11.82
C ASP A 533 -13.02 41.96 -10.30
N PRO A 534 -12.20 42.60 -9.45
CA PRO A 534 -12.45 42.70 -8.01
C PRO A 534 -13.81 43.28 -7.63
N ALA A 535 -14.41 44.13 -8.47
CA ALA A 535 -15.71 44.76 -8.17
C ALA A 535 -16.89 43.78 -8.11
N TRP A 536 -16.70 42.53 -8.55
CA TRP A 536 -17.71 41.48 -8.37
C TRP A 536 -17.76 40.95 -6.93
N HIS A 537 -16.71 41.16 -6.13
CA HIS A 537 -16.67 40.77 -4.72
C HIS A 537 -17.67 41.62 -3.91
N GLY A 538 -18.56 40.96 -3.16
CA GLY A 538 -19.60 41.64 -2.37
C GLY A 538 -20.87 42.05 -3.13
N SER A 539 -20.97 41.77 -4.43
CA SER A 539 -22.20 42.02 -5.20
C SER A 539 -23.21 40.87 -5.03
N GLU A 540 -24.50 41.20 -4.90
CA GLU A 540 -25.59 40.21 -4.77
C GLU A 540 -25.66 39.25 -5.97
N ASN A 541 -25.21 39.71 -7.15
CA ASN A 541 -25.26 38.95 -8.40
C ASN A 541 -23.95 38.23 -8.75
N SER A 542 -22.96 38.23 -7.86
CA SER A 542 -21.65 37.59 -8.05
C SER A 542 -21.77 36.08 -8.33
N LEU A 543 -22.63 35.38 -7.57
CA LEU A 543 -22.82 33.94 -7.70
C LEU A 543 -23.43 33.56 -9.06
N VAL A 544 -24.37 34.36 -9.57
CA VAL A 544 -25.01 34.11 -10.87
C VAL A 544 -23.99 34.25 -12.00
N PHE A 545 -23.12 35.26 -11.93
CA PHE A 545 -22.07 35.50 -12.91
C PHE A 545 -20.98 34.41 -12.87
N THR A 546 -20.43 34.14 -11.68
CA THR A 546 -19.36 33.14 -11.49
C THR A 546 -19.82 31.73 -11.84
N ASN A 547 -21.06 31.37 -11.52
CA ASN A 547 -21.65 30.09 -11.91
C ASN A 547 -21.72 29.94 -13.45
N SER A 548 -22.27 30.95 -14.15
CA SER A 548 -22.36 30.95 -15.62
C SER A 548 -20.98 30.86 -16.29
N MET A 549 -19.98 31.57 -15.75
CA MET A 549 -18.61 31.55 -16.25
C MET A 549 -17.93 30.20 -16.03
N LYS A 550 -17.91 29.69 -14.79
CA LYS A 550 -17.23 28.42 -14.44
C LYS A 550 -17.86 27.23 -15.14
N MET A 551 -19.19 27.18 -15.28
CA MET A 551 -19.89 26.14 -16.04
C MET A 551 -19.43 26.12 -17.50
N LYS A 552 -19.40 27.27 -18.18
CA LYS A 552 -18.97 27.37 -19.58
C LYS A 552 -17.49 27.05 -19.75
N MET A 553 -16.63 27.55 -18.87
CA MET A 553 -15.19 27.25 -18.86
C MET A 553 -14.95 25.74 -18.76
N SER A 554 -15.70 25.05 -17.89
CA SER A 554 -15.58 23.60 -17.71
C SER A 554 -15.92 22.82 -18.98
N ILE A 555 -16.96 23.24 -19.71
CA ILE A 555 -17.33 22.63 -20.99
C ILE A 555 -16.25 22.88 -22.06
N VAL A 556 -15.73 24.11 -22.14
CA VAL A 556 -14.67 24.46 -23.12
C VAL A 556 -13.40 23.65 -22.87
N ILE A 557 -12.92 23.59 -21.62
CA ILE A 557 -11.75 22.80 -21.23
C ILE A 557 -11.99 21.31 -21.53
N GLY A 558 -13.18 20.80 -21.20
CA GLY A 558 -13.53 19.40 -21.43
C GLY A 558 -13.48 19.01 -22.90
N VAL A 559 -14.12 19.80 -23.78
CA VAL A 559 -14.17 19.50 -25.23
C VAL A 559 -12.79 19.60 -25.87
N ILE A 560 -11.97 20.60 -25.48
CA ILE A 560 -10.58 20.72 -25.97
C ILE A 560 -9.76 19.51 -25.51
N HIS A 561 -9.88 19.11 -24.24
CA HIS A 561 -9.15 17.97 -23.69
C HIS A 561 -9.54 16.64 -24.36
N MET A 562 -10.84 16.38 -24.57
CA MET A 562 -11.30 15.18 -25.29
C MET A 562 -10.89 15.18 -26.76
N SER A 563 -10.95 16.32 -27.44
CA SER A 563 -10.51 16.44 -28.83
C SER A 563 -9.00 16.19 -28.95
N PHE A 564 -8.21 16.69 -28.00
CA PHE A 564 -6.79 16.42 -27.90
C PHE A 564 -6.51 14.92 -27.70
N ALA A 565 -7.26 14.26 -26.81
CA ALA A 565 -7.11 12.81 -26.58
C ALA A 565 -7.35 12.00 -27.86
N ILE A 566 -8.41 12.30 -28.64
CA ILE A 566 -8.68 11.59 -29.92
C ILE A 566 -7.54 11.79 -30.92
N CYS A 567 -6.91 12.98 -30.95
CA CYS A 567 -5.76 13.25 -31.81
C CYS A 567 -4.52 12.41 -31.48
N LEU A 568 -4.36 11.93 -30.24
CA LEU A 568 -3.24 11.06 -29.84
C LEU A 568 -3.29 9.67 -30.48
N ASN A 569 -4.42 9.28 -31.08
CA ASN A 569 -4.52 8.03 -31.85
C ASN A 569 -3.79 8.10 -33.20
N ILE A 570 -3.57 9.30 -33.77
CA ILE A 570 -2.95 9.44 -35.11
C ILE A 570 -1.51 8.87 -35.16
N PRO A 571 -0.60 9.23 -34.22
CA PRO A 571 0.76 8.71 -34.23
C PRO A 571 0.84 7.18 -34.05
N ASN A 572 -0.16 6.56 -33.43
CA ASN A 572 -0.25 5.10 -33.28
C ASN A 572 -0.52 4.44 -34.63
N TYR A 573 -1.58 4.84 -35.33
CA TYR A 573 -1.93 4.30 -36.66
C TYR A 573 -0.83 4.51 -37.71
N LEU A 574 -0.09 5.61 -37.62
CA LEU A 574 1.02 5.88 -38.53
C LEU A 574 2.19 4.91 -38.33
N ARG A 575 2.47 4.48 -37.10
CA ARG A 575 3.57 3.55 -36.78
C ARG A 575 3.24 2.12 -37.16
N GLU A 576 1.99 1.71 -36.98
CA GLU A 576 1.53 0.38 -37.38
C GLU A 576 1.41 0.19 -38.89
N LYS A 577 1.70 1.23 -39.68
CA LYS A 577 1.66 1.21 -41.16
C LYS A 577 0.27 0.88 -41.73
N LYS A 578 -0.80 1.20 -41.00
CA LYS A 578 -2.19 0.99 -41.42
C LYS A 578 -2.94 2.32 -41.57
N PRO A 579 -2.65 3.14 -42.60
CA PRO A 579 -3.25 4.48 -42.78
C PRO A 579 -4.77 4.43 -43.02
N GLN A 580 -5.30 3.26 -43.38
CA GLN A 580 -6.71 3.04 -43.67
C GLN A 580 -7.60 3.19 -42.42
N TYR A 581 -7.07 2.89 -41.23
CA TYR A 581 -7.80 3.05 -39.96
C TYR A 581 -7.95 4.52 -39.56
N ILE A 582 -7.04 5.41 -40.00
CA ILE A 582 -7.17 6.86 -39.77
C ILE A 582 -8.46 7.39 -40.44
N LEU A 583 -8.73 6.95 -41.67
CA LEU A 583 -9.92 7.38 -42.41
C LEU A 583 -11.19 6.71 -41.90
N ALA A 584 -11.09 5.46 -41.42
CA ALA A 584 -12.24 4.69 -40.96
C ALA A 584 -12.66 5.00 -39.51
N GLU A 585 -11.74 5.41 -38.64
CA GLU A 585 -11.98 5.51 -37.20
C GLU A 585 -11.74 6.91 -36.63
N TRP A 586 -10.55 7.47 -36.85
CA TRP A 586 -10.22 8.79 -36.30
C TRP A 586 -11.10 9.91 -36.90
N LEU A 587 -11.29 9.91 -38.22
CA LEU A 587 -12.02 10.96 -38.92
C LEU A 587 -13.51 11.02 -38.52
N PRO A 588 -14.27 9.91 -38.49
CA PRO A 588 -15.65 9.93 -38.01
C PRO A 588 -15.78 10.37 -36.54
N GLN A 589 -14.87 9.93 -35.67
CA GLN A 589 -14.89 10.26 -34.24
C GLN A 589 -14.68 11.77 -33.99
N ILE A 590 -13.66 12.37 -34.61
CA ILE A 590 -13.38 13.81 -34.44
C ILE A 590 -14.46 14.68 -35.08
N LEU A 591 -15.02 14.26 -36.22
CA LEU A 591 -16.14 14.95 -36.88
C LEU A 591 -17.40 14.88 -36.02
N PHE A 592 -17.73 13.72 -35.46
CA PHE A 592 -18.87 13.55 -34.57
C PHE A 592 -18.76 14.46 -33.34
N LEU A 593 -17.63 14.41 -32.61
CA LEU A 593 -17.41 15.23 -31.42
C LEU A 593 -17.47 16.74 -31.73
N ASN A 594 -16.76 17.20 -32.77
CA ASN A 594 -16.72 18.63 -33.12
C ASN A 594 -18.06 19.15 -33.67
N SER A 595 -18.82 18.31 -34.37
CA SER A 595 -20.11 18.72 -34.95
C SER A 595 -21.16 19.11 -33.89
N ILE A 596 -21.16 18.43 -32.74
CA ILE A 596 -22.11 18.67 -31.65
C ILE A 596 -21.48 19.58 -30.58
N PHE A 597 -20.39 19.12 -29.96
CA PHE A 597 -19.80 19.78 -28.80
C PHE A 597 -18.79 20.87 -29.19
N GLY A 598 -18.07 20.68 -30.30
CA GLY A 598 -17.25 21.76 -30.88
C GLY A 598 -18.10 22.95 -31.31
N TYR A 599 -19.28 22.70 -31.90
CA TYR A 599 -20.25 23.75 -32.20
C TYR A 599 -20.74 24.46 -30.93
N LEU A 600 -21.03 23.72 -29.85
CA LEU A 600 -21.39 24.32 -28.55
C LEU A 600 -20.30 25.26 -28.02
N VAL A 601 -19.03 24.85 -28.09
CA VAL A 601 -17.88 25.69 -27.70
C VAL A 601 -17.80 26.95 -28.56
N LEU A 602 -17.95 26.81 -29.87
CA LEU A 602 -17.95 27.94 -30.79
C LEU A 602 -19.10 28.92 -30.48
N CYS A 603 -20.30 28.42 -30.16
CA CYS A 603 -21.42 29.25 -29.72
C CYS A 603 -21.15 29.97 -28.39
N ILE A 604 -20.47 29.33 -27.44
CA ILE A 604 -20.05 29.97 -26.19
C ILE A 604 -19.11 31.16 -26.49
N ILE A 605 -18.10 30.94 -27.33
CA ILE A 605 -17.11 31.97 -27.69
C ILE A 605 -17.79 33.11 -28.45
N ILE A 606 -18.61 32.83 -29.45
CA ILE A 606 -19.36 33.85 -30.20
C ILE A 606 -20.26 34.66 -29.26
N LYS A 607 -20.94 33.99 -28.32
CA LYS A 607 -21.79 34.67 -27.34
C LYS A 607 -20.98 35.63 -26.46
N TRP A 608 -19.74 35.29 -26.10
CA TRP A 608 -18.83 36.16 -25.35
C TRP A 608 -18.28 37.31 -26.19
N CYS A 609 -18.08 37.13 -27.50
CA CYS A 609 -17.58 38.18 -28.38
C CYS A 609 -18.65 39.15 -28.88
N THR A 610 -19.94 38.91 -28.62
CA THR A 610 -21.06 39.73 -29.12
C THR A 610 -21.61 40.63 -28.02
N ASP A 611 -21.65 41.94 -28.25
CA ASP A 611 -22.23 42.92 -27.32
C ASP A 611 -23.77 42.98 -27.47
N TRP A 612 -24.47 42.39 -26.51
CA TRP A 612 -25.94 42.29 -26.51
C TRP A 612 -26.68 43.57 -26.10
N ASN A 613 -25.98 44.56 -25.52
CA ASN A 613 -26.59 45.83 -25.08
C ASN A 613 -27.01 46.74 -26.26
N ASN A 614 -26.37 46.57 -27.43
CA ASN A 614 -26.65 47.37 -28.64
C ASN A 614 -27.46 46.61 -29.69
N SER A 615 -27.82 45.34 -29.44
CA SER A 615 -28.56 44.49 -30.38
C SER A 615 -30.07 44.51 -30.11
N SER A 616 -30.90 44.46 -31.16
CA SER A 616 -32.37 44.45 -31.07
C SER A 616 -32.97 43.17 -30.49
N ASN A 617 -32.15 42.13 -30.26
CA ASN A 617 -32.56 40.80 -29.85
C ASN A 617 -31.98 40.46 -28.47
N GLY A 618 -32.73 39.70 -27.67
CA GLY A 618 -32.26 39.22 -26.36
C GLY A 618 -31.20 38.11 -26.50
N PRO A 619 -30.37 37.89 -25.47
CA PRO A 619 -29.31 36.87 -25.52
C PRO A 619 -29.93 35.46 -25.47
N PRO A 620 -29.67 34.59 -26.47
CA PRO A 620 -30.30 33.27 -26.53
C PRO A 620 -29.75 32.30 -25.48
N GLY A 621 -30.60 31.39 -25.01
CA GLY A 621 -30.21 30.29 -24.12
C GLY A 621 -29.47 29.19 -24.87
N LEU A 622 -28.17 28.99 -24.58
CA LEU A 622 -27.33 28.01 -25.27
C LEU A 622 -27.82 26.56 -25.05
N LEU A 623 -28.36 26.26 -23.87
CA LEU A 623 -28.90 24.94 -23.53
C LEU A 623 -30.17 24.65 -24.34
N ASN A 624 -31.13 25.58 -24.35
CA ASN A 624 -32.37 25.42 -25.13
C ASN A 624 -32.07 25.31 -26.62
N MET A 625 -31.11 26.10 -27.12
CA MET A 625 -30.64 26.00 -28.51
C MET A 625 -30.08 24.60 -28.82
N LEU A 626 -29.31 23.99 -27.91
CA LEU A 626 -28.78 22.64 -28.10
C LEU A 626 -29.89 21.58 -28.07
N ILE A 627 -30.87 21.71 -27.17
CA ILE A 627 -32.04 20.80 -27.13
C ILE A 627 -32.85 20.91 -28.43
N TYR A 628 -33.16 22.14 -28.86
CA TYR A 628 -33.94 22.36 -30.08
C TYR A 628 -33.19 21.95 -31.35
N MET A 629 -31.85 21.93 -31.33
CA MET A 629 -31.05 21.37 -32.43
C MET A 629 -31.38 19.89 -32.69
N PHE A 630 -31.63 19.10 -31.64
CA PHE A 630 -31.99 17.68 -31.76
C PHE A 630 -33.49 17.42 -31.88
N LEU A 631 -34.31 18.18 -31.14
CA LEU A 631 -35.76 17.92 -31.03
C LEU A 631 -36.58 18.57 -32.17
N SER A 632 -36.11 19.68 -32.74
CA SER A 632 -36.82 20.45 -33.76
C SER A 632 -35.86 21.09 -34.78
N PRO A 633 -35.25 20.28 -35.67
CA PRO A 633 -34.23 20.78 -36.58
C PRO A 633 -34.79 21.87 -37.51
N GLY A 634 -34.12 23.03 -37.53
CA GLY A 634 -34.39 24.12 -38.48
C GLY A 634 -35.46 25.14 -38.09
N LYS A 635 -36.12 25.02 -36.92
CA LYS A 635 -37.02 26.07 -36.40
C LYS A 635 -36.28 26.91 -35.36
N LEU A 636 -35.84 28.11 -35.73
CA LEU A 636 -35.41 29.13 -34.78
C LEU A 636 -36.30 30.35 -34.89
N ASP A 637 -36.82 30.81 -33.76
CA ASP A 637 -37.49 32.09 -33.67
C ASP A 637 -36.50 33.21 -34.04
N PRO A 638 -36.90 34.19 -34.87
CA PRO A 638 -36.02 35.27 -35.33
C PRO A 638 -35.49 36.19 -34.21
N LYS A 639 -36.00 36.04 -32.98
CA LYS A 639 -35.57 36.76 -31.77
C LYS A 639 -34.37 36.11 -31.06
N ASP A 640 -34.07 34.84 -31.32
CA ASP A 640 -33.04 34.06 -30.61
C ASP A 640 -31.86 33.62 -31.51
N GLN A 641 -31.74 34.19 -32.71
CA GLN A 641 -30.64 33.87 -33.63
C GLN A 641 -29.31 34.48 -33.18
N LEU A 642 -28.29 33.62 -33.01
CA LEU A 642 -26.92 33.99 -32.63
C LEU A 642 -26.13 34.56 -33.82
N PHE A 643 -26.34 34.01 -35.02
CA PHE A 643 -25.71 34.48 -36.27
C PHE A 643 -26.60 34.24 -37.49
N LYS A 644 -26.40 35.01 -38.57
CA LYS A 644 -27.16 34.86 -39.82
C LYS A 644 -26.88 33.49 -40.46
N GLY A 645 -27.92 32.69 -40.69
CA GLY A 645 -27.80 31.36 -41.30
C GLY A 645 -27.67 30.19 -40.31
N GLN A 646 -27.89 30.43 -39.02
CA GLN A 646 -27.77 29.41 -37.97
C GLN A 646 -28.58 28.13 -38.21
N GLY A 647 -29.83 28.24 -38.65
CA GLY A 647 -30.69 27.08 -38.91
C GLY A 647 -30.13 26.16 -40.00
N PHE A 648 -29.48 26.72 -41.03
CA PHE A 648 -28.84 25.93 -42.09
C PHE A 648 -27.59 25.21 -41.57
N ILE A 649 -26.74 25.91 -40.80
CA ILE A 649 -25.52 25.31 -40.25
C ILE A 649 -25.85 24.17 -39.27
N GLN A 650 -26.86 24.35 -38.40
CA GLN A 650 -27.30 23.30 -37.48
C GLN A 650 -27.82 22.06 -38.21
N LEU A 651 -28.57 22.24 -39.30
CA LEU A 651 -29.06 21.13 -40.11
C LEU A 651 -27.89 20.36 -40.77
N VAL A 652 -26.92 21.07 -41.33
CA VAL A 652 -25.73 20.46 -41.94
C VAL A 652 -24.90 19.70 -40.90
N LEU A 653 -24.66 20.29 -39.73
CA LEU A 653 -23.90 19.64 -38.65
C LEU A 653 -24.61 18.39 -38.12
N LEU A 654 -25.94 18.44 -37.95
CA LEU A 654 -26.72 17.29 -37.52
C LEU A 654 -26.67 16.15 -38.55
N LEU A 655 -26.74 16.49 -39.85
CA LEU A 655 -26.64 15.50 -40.93
C LEU A 655 -25.25 14.86 -40.95
N VAL A 656 -24.18 15.65 -40.80
CA VAL A 656 -22.81 15.14 -40.68
C VAL A 656 -22.69 14.19 -39.48
N ALA A 657 -23.20 14.57 -38.32
CA ALA A 657 -23.20 13.73 -37.12
C ALA A 657 -23.92 12.40 -37.36
N PHE A 658 -25.07 12.42 -38.05
CA PHE A 658 -25.85 11.23 -38.35
C PHE A 658 -25.15 10.30 -39.35
N VAL A 659 -24.45 10.85 -40.35
CA VAL A 659 -23.68 10.07 -41.34
C VAL A 659 -22.43 9.42 -40.72
N CYS A 660 -21.82 10.05 -39.71
CA CYS A 660 -20.66 9.49 -39.02
C CYS A 660 -20.97 8.16 -38.29
N VAL A 661 -22.20 7.94 -37.81
CA VAL A 661 -22.55 6.73 -37.06
C VAL A 661 -22.53 5.47 -37.96
N PRO A 662 -23.22 5.41 -39.12
CA PRO A 662 -23.08 4.30 -40.05
C PRO A 662 -21.66 4.16 -40.62
N TRP A 663 -20.95 5.27 -40.82
CA TRP A 663 -19.57 5.25 -41.30
C TRP A 663 -18.68 4.44 -40.34
N MET A 664 -18.72 4.73 -39.04
CA MET A 664 -17.90 4.03 -38.05
C MET A 664 -18.26 2.55 -37.88
N LEU A 665 -19.54 2.20 -38.05
CA LEU A 665 -20.02 0.82 -37.92
C LEU A 665 -19.57 -0.06 -39.11
N VAL A 666 -19.68 0.45 -40.34
CA VAL A 666 -19.48 -0.35 -41.55
C VAL A 666 -18.04 -0.31 -42.06
N ALA A 667 -17.33 0.80 -41.90
CA ALA A 667 -16.04 0.99 -42.57
C ALA A 667 -14.98 0.00 -42.11
N LYS A 668 -14.90 -0.31 -40.81
CA LYS A 668 -13.83 -1.15 -40.26
C LYS A 668 -14.03 -2.65 -40.51
N PRO A 669 -15.20 -3.27 -40.25
CA PRO A 669 -15.44 -4.68 -40.61
C PRO A 669 -15.28 -4.91 -42.13
N TYR A 670 -15.68 -3.92 -42.93
CA TYR A 670 -15.48 -3.97 -44.38
C TYR A 670 -14.00 -3.93 -44.78
N LEU A 671 -13.20 -3.12 -44.09
CA LEU A 671 -11.77 -2.98 -44.37
C LEU A 671 -10.98 -4.23 -43.98
N GLU A 672 -11.32 -4.83 -42.84
CA GLU A 672 -10.71 -6.09 -42.37
C GLU A 672 -11.14 -7.27 -43.23
N TRP A 673 -12.42 -7.34 -43.64
CA TRP A 673 -12.88 -8.32 -44.61
C TRP A 673 -12.11 -8.19 -45.95
N LYS A 674 -11.90 -6.96 -46.42
CA LYS A 674 -11.15 -6.70 -47.66
C LYS A 674 -9.67 -7.07 -47.53
N GLU A 675 -9.05 -6.79 -46.39
CA GLU A 675 -7.66 -7.18 -46.11
C GLU A 675 -7.53 -8.70 -46.04
N HIS A 676 -8.46 -9.40 -45.39
CA HIS A 676 -8.52 -10.86 -45.34
C HIS A 676 -8.70 -11.49 -46.72
N GLN A 677 -9.60 -10.94 -47.55
CA GLN A 677 -9.78 -11.38 -48.94
C GLN A 677 -8.51 -11.16 -49.78
N ARG A 678 -7.77 -10.08 -49.52
CA ARG A 678 -6.48 -9.82 -50.18
C ARG A 678 -5.39 -10.79 -49.72
N THR A 679 -5.35 -11.14 -48.44
CA THR A 679 -4.41 -12.13 -47.88
C THR A 679 -4.72 -13.55 -48.38
N LYS A 680 -6.00 -13.92 -48.46
CA LYS A 680 -6.47 -15.15 -49.11
C LYS A 680 -6.15 -15.17 -50.61
N GLY A 681 -6.35 -14.05 -51.31
CA GLY A 681 -6.02 -13.88 -52.73
C GLY A 681 -4.52 -13.83 -53.05
N ALA A 682 -3.67 -13.52 -52.05
CA ALA A 682 -2.22 -13.53 -52.17
C ALA A 682 -1.60 -14.93 -51.96
N GLY A 683 -2.40 -15.98 -51.79
CA GLY A 683 -1.94 -17.37 -51.79
C GLY A 683 -1.39 -17.89 -50.46
N TYR A 684 -1.55 -17.17 -49.35
CA TYR A 684 -1.25 -17.68 -48.00
C TYR A 684 -2.39 -18.53 -47.43
N GLY A 685 -2.89 -19.46 -48.23
CA GLY A 685 -3.85 -20.48 -47.81
C GLY A 685 -3.17 -21.85 -47.85
N THR A 686 -3.02 -22.47 -46.68
CA THR A 686 -2.94 -23.94 -46.51
C THR A 686 -1.91 -24.67 -47.38
N VAL A 687 -0.68 -24.84 -46.88
CA VAL A 687 0.08 -26.06 -47.17
C VAL A 687 -0.56 -27.18 -46.35
N VAL A 688 -1.72 -27.64 -46.79
CA VAL A 688 -2.29 -28.93 -46.37
C VAL A 688 -1.65 -29.96 -47.28
N ASN A 689 -1.02 -30.97 -46.67
CA ASN A 689 -0.45 -32.15 -47.30
C ASN A 689 -1.35 -32.68 -48.43
N ASP A 690 -0.92 -32.47 -49.66
CA ASP A 690 -1.45 -33.14 -50.84
C ASP A 690 -0.56 -34.36 -51.10
N ASP A 691 -0.83 -35.46 -50.40
CA ASP A 691 -0.20 -36.76 -50.66
C ASP A 691 -1.20 -37.89 -50.38
N HIS A 692 -2.16 -38.06 -51.30
CA HIS A 692 -2.60 -39.36 -51.82
C HIS A 692 -3.93 -39.24 -52.59
N ARG A 693 -3.84 -39.00 -53.90
CA ARG A 693 -4.83 -39.52 -54.86
C ARG A 693 -4.14 -39.86 -56.18
N LEU A 694 -3.69 -41.10 -56.31
CA LEU A 694 -3.76 -41.89 -57.54
C LEU A 694 -3.19 -43.32 -57.33
N SER A 695 -3.99 -44.31 -57.76
CA SER A 695 -3.63 -45.66 -58.24
C SER A 695 -3.67 -46.89 -57.28
N LEU A 696 -4.54 -47.84 -57.71
CA LEU A 696 -4.44 -49.32 -57.72
C LEU A 696 -5.03 -50.17 -56.56
N ASP A 697 -6.15 -50.83 -56.91
CA ASP A 697 -6.51 -52.27 -56.82
C ASP A 697 -6.11 -53.18 -55.63
N GLU A 698 -7.16 -53.85 -55.15
CA GLU A 698 -7.31 -55.26 -54.72
C GLU A 698 -6.19 -56.03 -53.97
N ASP A 699 -6.62 -56.56 -52.81
CA ASP A 699 -6.48 -57.95 -52.31
C ASP A 699 -5.47 -58.32 -51.19
N ALA A 700 -6.00 -59.16 -50.29
CA ALA A 700 -5.37 -60.16 -49.39
C ALA A 700 -4.36 -59.79 -48.26
N GLY A 701 -4.75 -60.09 -47.01
CA GLY A 701 -4.01 -61.05 -46.15
C GLY A 701 -3.06 -60.55 -45.03
N HIS A 702 -3.38 -60.98 -43.80
CA HIS A 702 -2.49 -61.48 -42.72
C HIS A 702 -1.70 -60.54 -41.77
N ASP A 703 -2.06 -60.68 -40.48
CA ASP A 703 -1.27 -60.76 -39.24
C ASP A 703 -0.24 -59.72 -38.73
N LEU A 704 -0.50 -59.32 -37.48
CA LEU A 704 0.38 -59.34 -36.29
C LEU A 704 1.86 -58.96 -36.47
N ARG A 705 2.25 -57.79 -35.93
CA ARG A 705 3.06 -57.70 -34.68
C ARG A 705 3.44 -56.26 -34.31
N SER A 706 3.18 -55.97 -33.03
CA SER A 706 4.02 -55.24 -32.06
C SER A 706 4.47 -53.80 -32.34
N SER A 707 3.81 -52.90 -31.60
CA SER A 707 4.40 -52.15 -30.47
C SER A 707 5.46 -51.08 -30.74
N ALA A 708 5.10 -49.90 -30.21
CA ALA A 708 5.93 -48.94 -29.48
C ALA A 708 6.90 -48.08 -30.30
N ALA A 709 6.47 -46.84 -30.56
CA ALA A 709 7.16 -45.59 -30.17
C ALA A 709 6.75 -44.45 -31.11
N SER A 710 5.88 -43.54 -30.63
CA SER A 710 5.89 -42.09 -30.95
C SER A 710 4.59 -41.42 -30.48
N GLU A 711 4.41 -41.27 -29.16
CA GLU A 711 3.59 -40.20 -28.60
C GLU A 711 4.55 -39.14 -28.07
N SER A 712 4.84 -38.13 -28.89
CA SER A 712 5.37 -36.82 -28.46
C SER A 712 5.41 -35.90 -29.66
N GLY A 713 4.39 -35.07 -29.80
CA GLY A 713 4.25 -34.10 -30.88
C GLY A 713 3.06 -33.17 -30.63
N ASP A 714 2.86 -32.74 -29.38
CA ASP A 714 2.01 -31.57 -29.10
C ASP A 714 2.78 -30.33 -29.56
N VAL A 715 2.55 -29.99 -30.83
CA VAL A 715 2.76 -28.64 -31.33
C VAL A 715 1.72 -27.78 -30.63
N ASP A 716 2.19 -27.03 -29.63
CA ASP A 716 1.45 -26.01 -28.91
C ASP A 716 0.60 -25.20 -29.90
N GLY A 717 -0.71 -25.42 -29.80
CA GLY A 717 -1.72 -24.85 -30.66
C GLY A 717 -1.73 -23.35 -30.45
N HIS A 718 -1.13 -22.62 -31.38
CA HIS A 718 -1.61 -21.29 -31.65
C HIS A 718 -3.07 -21.43 -32.06
N ASP A 719 -3.97 -20.99 -31.19
CA ASP A 719 -5.33 -20.58 -31.53
C ASP A 719 -5.24 -19.54 -32.66
N GLU A 720 -5.11 -20.01 -33.90
CA GLU A 720 -5.63 -19.29 -35.06
C GLU A 720 -7.14 -19.25 -34.86
N HIS A 721 -7.62 -18.29 -34.06
CA HIS A 721 -9.03 -17.92 -34.06
C HIS A 721 -9.42 -17.76 -35.53
N GLU A 722 -10.28 -18.66 -36.03
CA GLU A 722 -10.96 -18.45 -37.29
C GLU A 722 -11.51 -17.02 -37.26
N PHE A 723 -11.18 -16.23 -38.29
CA PHE A 723 -11.66 -14.85 -38.37
C PHE A 723 -13.19 -14.88 -38.49
N GLU A 724 -13.87 -14.83 -37.35
CA GLU A 724 -15.31 -14.75 -37.26
C GLU A 724 -15.71 -13.30 -37.49
N LEU A 725 -16.16 -13.02 -38.72
CA LEU A 725 -16.70 -11.70 -39.07
C LEU A 725 -17.86 -11.30 -38.14
N GLY A 726 -18.57 -12.27 -37.57
CA GLY A 726 -19.62 -12.06 -36.57
C GLY A 726 -19.09 -11.38 -35.30
N ASP A 727 -18.00 -11.90 -34.73
CA ASP A 727 -17.37 -11.34 -33.53
C ASP A 727 -16.84 -9.92 -33.78
N VAL A 728 -16.16 -9.71 -34.91
CA VAL A 728 -15.67 -8.38 -35.31
C VAL A 728 -16.82 -7.38 -35.46
N ALA A 729 -17.93 -7.80 -36.07
CA ALA A 729 -19.10 -6.94 -36.27
C ALA A 729 -19.82 -6.61 -34.95
N ILE A 730 -20.00 -7.59 -34.06
CA ILE A 730 -20.62 -7.39 -32.74
C ILE A 730 -19.77 -6.44 -31.91
N HIS A 731 -18.46 -6.68 -31.85
CA HIS A 731 -17.50 -5.83 -31.14
C HIS A 731 -17.55 -4.38 -31.65
N GLN A 732 -17.60 -4.19 -32.97
CA GLN A 732 -17.68 -2.85 -33.57
C GLN A 732 -19.01 -2.13 -33.31
N ILE A 733 -20.12 -2.87 -33.21
CA ILE A 733 -21.41 -2.29 -32.82
C ILE A 733 -21.34 -1.79 -31.38
N ILE A 734 -20.80 -2.60 -30.46
CA ILE A 734 -20.62 -2.20 -29.05
C ILE A 734 -19.75 -0.94 -28.98
N HIS A 735 -18.60 -0.92 -29.69
CA HIS A 735 -17.71 0.25 -29.79
C HIS A 735 -18.45 1.52 -30.20
N THR A 736 -19.25 1.42 -31.25
CA THR A 736 -19.95 2.55 -31.83
C THR A 736 -20.98 3.13 -30.87
N ILE A 737 -21.74 2.26 -30.21
CA ILE A 737 -22.74 2.67 -29.20
C ILE A 737 -22.05 3.30 -27.99
N GLU A 738 -20.98 2.67 -27.51
CA GLU A 738 -20.25 3.12 -26.33
C GLU A 738 -19.56 4.45 -26.57
N PHE A 739 -18.96 4.65 -27.75
CA PHE A 739 -18.36 5.93 -28.13
C PHE A 739 -19.40 7.06 -28.17
N VAL A 740 -20.53 6.86 -28.86
CA VAL A 740 -21.57 7.89 -29.01
C VAL A 740 -22.18 8.28 -27.67
N LEU A 741 -22.56 7.31 -26.84
CA LEU A 741 -23.06 7.56 -25.49
C LEU A 741 -21.98 8.14 -24.57
N GLY A 742 -20.74 7.65 -24.72
CA GLY A 742 -19.55 8.10 -24.02
C GLY A 742 -19.25 9.56 -24.26
N CYS A 743 -19.32 10.07 -25.50
CA CYS A 743 -19.11 11.49 -25.81
C CYS A 743 -20.06 12.40 -25.00
N ILE A 744 -21.33 12.04 -24.90
CA ILE A 744 -22.33 12.83 -24.16
C ILE A 744 -22.07 12.76 -22.65
N SER A 745 -21.93 11.55 -22.11
CA SER A 745 -21.68 11.30 -20.68
C SER A 745 -20.38 11.94 -20.20
N ASN A 746 -19.33 11.86 -21.00
CA ASN A 746 -18.01 12.39 -20.65
C ASN A 746 -17.99 13.91 -20.71
N THR A 747 -18.63 14.53 -21.71
CA THR A 747 -18.78 16.00 -21.74
C THR A 747 -19.55 16.50 -20.51
N ALA A 748 -20.66 15.86 -20.16
CA ALA A 748 -21.43 16.22 -18.97
C ALA A 748 -20.62 16.06 -17.67
N SER A 749 -19.76 15.04 -17.61
CA SER A 749 -18.88 14.81 -16.47
C SER A 749 -17.87 15.91 -16.19
N TYR A 750 -17.50 16.72 -17.18
CA TYR A 750 -16.60 17.86 -16.95
C TYR A 750 -17.25 18.98 -16.13
N LEU A 751 -18.57 18.97 -15.95
CA LEU A 751 -19.27 19.89 -15.03
C LEU A 751 -18.80 19.74 -13.58
N ARG A 752 -18.11 18.65 -13.22
CA ARG A 752 -17.43 18.53 -11.92
C ARG A 752 -16.37 19.60 -11.69
N LEU A 753 -15.65 20.02 -12.73
CA LEU A 753 -14.66 21.09 -12.61
C LEU A 753 -15.30 22.35 -12.02
N TRP A 754 -16.48 22.70 -12.53
CA TRP A 754 -17.29 23.79 -12.02
C TRP A 754 -17.83 23.51 -10.61
N ALA A 755 -18.47 22.36 -10.39
CA ALA A 755 -19.13 22.05 -9.12
C ALA A 755 -18.16 22.09 -7.94
N LEU A 756 -16.98 21.47 -8.06
CA LEU A 756 -15.96 21.48 -7.00
C LEU A 756 -15.33 22.85 -6.83
N SER A 757 -15.06 23.57 -7.94
CA SER A 757 -14.53 24.94 -7.85
C SER A 757 -15.51 25.92 -7.19
N LEU A 758 -16.81 25.71 -7.35
CA LEU A 758 -17.83 26.52 -6.67
C LEU A 758 -17.93 26.13 -5.20
N ALA A 759 -17.98 24.83 -4.89
CA ALA A 759 -18.02 24.35 -3.51
C ALA A 759 -16.81 24.83 -2.70
N HIS A 760 -15.60 24.75 -3.26
CA HIS A 760 -14.37 25.21 -2.61
C HIS A 760 -14.40 26.71 -2.28
N ALA A 761 -14.81 27.55 -3.24
CA ALA A 761 -14.93 29.00 -3.03
C ALA A 761 -15.99 29.33 -1.97
N GLN A 762 -17.16 28.67 -2.01
CA GLN A 762 -18.25 28.90 -1.06
C GLN A 762 -17.91 28.43 0.36
N LEU A 763 -17.26 27.27 0.50
CA LEU A 763 -16.80 26.79 1.82
C LEU A 763 -15.75 27.72 2.42
N SER A 764 -14.87 28.27 1.59
CA SER A 764 -13.84 29.24 2.01
C SER A 764 -14.48 30.56 2.47
N GLU A 765 -15.49 31.05 1.75
CA GLU A 765 -16.25 32.25 2.11
C GLU A 765 -17.04 32.07 3.42
N VAL A 766 -17.74 30.94 3.59
CA VAL A 766 -18.49 30.64 4.83
C VAL A 766 -17.54 30.54 6.02
N LEU A 767 -16.39 29.90 5.85
CA LEU A 767 -15.40 29.72 6.90
C LEU A 767 -14.77 31.07 7.33
N TRP A 768 -14.53 31.97 6.37
CA TRP A 768 -14.10 33.33 6.65
C TRP A 768 -15.17 34.12 7.43
N ASN A 769 -16.40 34.15 6.93
CA ASN A 769 -17.49 34.95 7.50
C ASN A 769 -17.97 34.42 8.86
N MET A 770 -17.91 33.11 9.12
CA MET A 770 -18.34 32.54 10.40
C MET A 770 -17.28 32.63 11.51
N ILE A 771 -15.98 32.62 11.17
CA ILE A 771 -14.90 32.53 12.17
C ILE A 771 -14.13 33.84 12.31
N LEU A 772 -13.71 34.44 11.18
CA LEU A 772 -12.79 35.57 11.20
C LEU A 772 -13.51 36.91 11.28
N GLU A 773 -14.64 37.06 10.58
CA GLU A 773 -15.45 38.29 10.58
C GLU A 773 -15.94 38.69 12.00
N PRO A 774 -16.49 37.78 12.83
CA PRO A 774 -16.91 38.14 14.20
C PRO A 774 -15.73 38.49 15.11
N ALA A 775 -14.53 37.97 14.83
CA ALA A 775 -13.33 38.27 15.58
C ALA A 775 -12.76 39.67 15.26
N LEU A 776 -12.96 40.15 14.03
CA LEU A 776 -12.52 41.47 13.55
C LEU A 776 -13.35 42.62 14.14
N ASP A 777 -14.62 42.40 14.45
CA ASP A 777 -15.52 43.42 15.04
C ASP A 777 -15.20 43.73 16.51
N SER A 778 -14.42 42.88 17.19
CA SER A 778 -14.09 43.05 18.61
C SER A 778 -12.88 43.97 18.83
N SER A 779 -13.11 45.23 19.21
CA SER A 779 -12.03 46.17 19.55
C SER A 779 -11.55 46.03 21.00
N GLY A 780 -10.25 45.76 21.23
CA GLY A 780 -9.62 45.77 22.55
C GLY A 780 -8.42 44.81 22.70
N LEU A 781 -7.74 44.82 23.87
CA LEU A 781 -6.67 43.86 24.21
C LEU A 781 -7.18 42.41 24.25
N THR A 782 -8.42 42.23 24.71
CA THR A 782 -9.16 40.96 24.64
C THR A 782 -9.50 40.57 23.19
N GLY A 783 -9.75 41.56 22.33
CA GLY A 783 -9.96 41.37 20.89
C GLY A 783 -8.71 40.85 20.18
N ILE A 784 -7.51 41.31 20.56
CA ILE A 784 -6.25 40.79 20.00
C ILE A 784 -6.06 39.31 20.37
N ILE A 785 -6.35 38.93 21.63
CA ILE A 785 -6.26 37.54 22.09
C ILE A 785 -7.33 36.68 21.40
N ALA A 786 -8.56 37.19 21.29
CA ALA A 786 -9.65 36.51 20.59
C ALA A 786 -9.36 36.34 19.09
N LEU A 787 -8.74 37.32 18.45
CA LEU A 787 -8.29 37.26 17.05
C LEU A 787 -7.15 36.26 16.86
N ALA A 788 -6.20 36.18 17.80
CA ALA A 788 -5.13 35.19 17.73
C ALA A 788 -5.65 33.75 17.90
N LEU A 789 -6.59 33.52 18.83
CA LEU A 789 -7.23 32.21 19.02
C LEU A 789 -8.15 31.85 17.84
N SER A 790 -8.99 32.78 17.39
CA SER A 790 -9.91 32.54 16.28
C SER A 790 -9.16 32.40 14.95
N GLY A 791 -8.07 33.15 14.76
CA GLY A 791 -7.20 33.05 13.59
C GLY A 791 -6.38 31.77 13.54
N THR A 792 -5.88 31.27 14.68
CA THR A 792 -5.22 29.95 14.74
C THR A 792 -6.22 28.82 14.51
N PHE A 793 -7.43 28.92 15.07
CA PHE A 793 -8.51 27.97 14.81
C PHE A 793 -8.95 27.96 13.35
N TRP A 794 -9.13 29.15 12.75
CA TRP A 794 -9.39 29.33 11.31
C TRP A 794 -8.31 28.65 10.48
N PHE A 795 -7.03 28.90 10.77
CA PHE A 795 -5.91 28.33 10.03
C PHE A 795 -5.84 26.79 10.11
N ILE A 796 -6.08 26.22 11.29
CA ILE A 796 -6.10 24.76 11.46
C ILE A 796 -7.24 24.15 10.62
N LEU A 797 -8.41 24.79 10.64
CA LEU A 797 -9.60 24.29 9.94
C LEU A 797 -9.49 24.47 8.42
N THR A 798 -8.88 25.55 7.93
CA THR A 798 -8.55 25.70 6.50
C THR A 798 -7.54 24.67 6.03
N VAL A 799 -6.48 24.38 6.81
CA VAL A 799 -5.51 23.34 6.44
C VAL A 799 -6.15 21.94 6.44
N ALA A 800 -6.90 21.59 7.48
CA ALA A 800 -7.46 20.24 7.61
C ALA A 800 -8.61 19.98 6.61
N ILE A 801 -9.58 20.90 6.52
CA ILE A 801 -10.78 20.69 5.70
C ILE A 801 -10.53 21.12 4.25
N LEU A 802 -10.08 22.36 4.05
CA LEU A 802 -9.95 22.90 2.69
C LEU A 802 -8.70 22.38 1.98
N CYS A 803 -7.53 22.34 2.63
CA CYS A 803 -6.31 21.89 1.95
C CYS A 803 -6.19 20.36 1.88
N MET A 804 -6.44 19.63 2.97
CA MET A 804 -6.28 18.16 2.96
C MET A 804 -7.50 17.42 2.41
N MET A 805 -8.70 17.60 2.98
CA MET A 805 -9.88 16.82 2.55
C MET A 805 -10.39 17.24 1.16
N GLU A 806 -10.64 18.52 0.94
CA GLU A 806 -11.08 19.04 -0.36
C GLU A 806 -9.97 18.92 -1.42
N GLY A 807 -8.70 19.15 -1.04
CA GLY A 807 -7.55 18.90 -1.92
C GLY A 807 -7.46 17.43 -2.38
N MET A 808 -7.66 16.47 -1.47
CA MET A 808 -7.70 15.04 -1.83
C MET A 808 -8.91 14.70 -2.70
N SER A 809 -10.08 15.27 -2.42
CA SER A 809 -11.29 15.13 -3.25
C SER A 809 -11.05 15.64 -4.68
N ALA A 810 -10.54 16.87 -4.82
CA ALA A 810 -10.20 17.47 -6.11
C ALA A 810 -9.11 16.67 -6.85
N PHE A 811 -8.12 16.13 -6.13
CA PHE A 811 -7.10 15.24 -6.70
C PHE A 811 -7.74 13.97 -7.29
N LEU A 812 -8.58 13.26 -6.53
CA LEU A 812 -9.27 12.05 -7.00
C LEU A 812 -10.25 12.35 -8.14
N HIS A 813 -10.91 13.51 -8.15
CA HIS A 813 -11.78 13.92 -9.24
C HIS A 813 -11.01 14.29 -10.52
N ALA A 814 -9.87 14.96 -10.39
CA ALA A 814 -8.96 15.23 -11.51
C ALA A 814 -8.39 13.92 -12.06
N LEU A 815 -8.02 12.99 -11.18
CA LEU A 815 -7.51 11.67 -11.53
C LEU A 815 -8.61 10.85 -12.18
N ARG A 816 -9.85 10.90 -11.69
CA ARG A 816 -11.00 10.27 -12.33
C ARG A 816 -11.32 10.89 -13.68
N LEU A 817 -11.17 12.20 -13.88
CA LEU A 817 -11.32 12.80 -15.20
C LEU A 817 -10.21 12.33 -16.12
N HIS A 818 -8.97 12.23 -15.63
CA HIS A 818 -7.87 11.69 -16.41
C HIS A 818 -8.12 10.23 -16.74
N TRP A 819 -8.36 9.35 -15.76
CA TRP A 819 -8.78 7.97 -15.98
C TRP A 819 -10.07 7.83 -16.77
N ARG A 820 -10.97 8.82 -16.80
CA ARG A 820 -12.15 8.80 -17.69
C ARG A 820 -11.81 9.24 -19.09
N VAL A 821 -10.83 10.11 -19.28
CA VAL A 821 -10.30 10.46 -20.60
C VAL A 821 -9.42 9.34 -21.11
N THR A 822 -8.57 8.76 -20.27
CA THR A 822 -7.89 7.49 -20.48
C THR A 822 -8.88 6.36 -20.59
N SER A 823 -10.05 6.39 -19.94
CA SER A 823 -11.13 5.39 -20.12
C SER A 823 -11.99 5.70 -21.32
N LEU A 824 -12.07 6.94 -21.81
CA LEU A 824 -12.68 7.27 -23.09
C LEU A 824 -11.73 6.84 -24.19
N TYR A 825 -10.43 7.03 -23.99
CA TYR A 825 -9.33 6.47 -24.75
C TYR A 825 -9.36 4.93 -24.64
N LYS A 826 -9.62 4.37 -23.46
CA LYS A 826 -9.71 2.93 -23.20
C LYS A 826 -10.99 2.35 -23.77
N VAL A 827 -12.15 3.00 -23.70
CA VAL A 827 -13.42 2.60 -24.30
C VAL A 827 -13.38 2.74 -25.82
N LEU A 828 -12.68 3.76 -26.31
CA LEU A 828 -12.29 3.86 -27.72
C LEU A 828 -11.39 2.70 -28.18
N VAL A 829 -10.78 1.96 -27.25
CA VAL A 829 -9.71 1.00 -27.50
C VAL A 829 -10.01 -0.42 -26.96
N GLU A 830 -10.96 -0.60 -26.05
CA GLU A 830 -11.40 -1.86 -25.43
C GLU A 830 -12.23 -2.64 -26.43
N ALA A 831 -12.89 -1.93 -27.37
CA ALA A 831 -13.54 -2.56 -28.50
C ALA A 831 -12.70 -2.58 -29.81
N ASN A 832 -11.38 -2.40 -29.68
CA ASN A 832 -10.42 -2.60 -30.75
C ASN A 832 -9.27 -3.45 -30.23
N GLY A 833 -9.22 -4.71 -30.62
CA GLY A 833 -8.03 -5.52 -30.37
C GLY A 833 -6.80 -4.78 -30.89
N LYS A 834 -5.96 -4.29 -29.96
CA LYS A 834 -4.82 -3.38 -30.17
C LYS A 834 -5.37 -1.96 -30.36
N HIS A 835 -5.22 -1.04 -29.42
CA HIS A 835 -3.93 -0.35 -29.23
C HIS A 835 -3.57 0.04 -27.79
N TYR A 836 -4.45 -0.03 -26.79
CA TYR A 836 -4.21 0.09 -25.33
C TYR A 836 -4.95 -1.05 -24.66
N LYS A 837 -4.44 -2.27 -24.83
CA LYS A 837 -5.10 -3.46 -24.27
C LYS A 837 -5.06 -3.48 -22.75
N ALA A 838 -4.19 -2.70 -22.10
CA ALA A 838 -3.82 -2.91 -20.70
C ALA A 838 -3.46 -4.38 -20.37
N GLU A 839 -3.19 -5.20 -21.41
CA GLU A 839 -2.72 -6.58 -21.35
C GLU A 839 -1.18 -6.63 -21.46
N GLY A 840 -0.53 -5.47 -21.62
CA GLY A 840 0.91 -5.39 -21.53
C GLY A 840 1.34 -5.79 -20.12
N TYR A 841 2.43 -6.53 -20.02
CA TYR A 841 3.07 -6.77 -18.73
C TYR A 841 4.26 -5.81 -18.59
N ALA A 842 4.45 -5.32 -17.37
CA ALA A 842 5.52 -4.39 -17.06
C ALA A 842 6.87 -5.07 -17.24
N PHE A 843 7.85 -4.30 -17.70
CA PHE A 843 9.23 -4.74 -17.68
C PHE A 843 9.74 -4.73 -16.23
N GLU A 844 9.78 -5.91 -15.62
CA GLU A 844 10.37 -6.16 -14.31
C GLU A 844 11.72 -6.86 -14.51
N PRO A 845 12.82 -6.10 -14.68
CA PRO A 845 14.13 -6.70 -14.79
C PRO A 845 14.57 -7.29 -13.45
N LEU A 846 15.41 -8.32 -13.50
CA LEU A 846 16.08 -8.85 -12.32
C LEU A 846 16.93 -7.76 -11.67
N LYS A 847 16.47 -7.18 -10.57
CA LYS A 847 17.22 -6.21 -9.76
C LYS A 847 17.33 -6.70 -8.33
N PHE A 848 18.50 -6.49 -7.74
CA PHE A 848 18.67 -6.63 -6.30
C PHE A 848 18.18 -5.35 -5.64
N GLU A 849 16.91 -5.33 -5.23
CA GLU A 849 16.42 -4.22 -4.43
C GLU A 849 17.06 -4.27 -3.02
N PRO A 850 17.56 -3.14 -2.49
CA PRO A 850 18.01 -3.07 -1.11
C PRO A 850 16.77 -3.20 -0.22
N ILE A 851 16.76 -4.19 0.68
CA ILE A 851 15.58 -4.49 1.49
C ILE A 851 15.86 -4.27 2.97
N ASP A 852 14.88 -3.59 3.57
CA ASP A 852 14.74 -3.32 4.99
C ASP A 852 14.40 -4.58 5.80
N LEU A 853 15.04 -4.72 6.96
CA LEU A 853 14.94 -5.87 7.85
C LEU A 853 13.58 -6.01 8.55
N GLU A 854 12.71 -4.99 8.45
CA GLU A 854 11.42 -4.91 9.13
C GLU A 854 10.25 -5.54 8.38
N ASN A 855 10.37 -5.81 7.08
CA ASN A 855 9.32 -6.48 6.29
C ASN A 855 9.33 -8.02 6.50
N PHE A 856 9.74 -8.47 7.68
CA PHE A 856 9.95 -9.88 8.02
C PHE A 856 9.06 -10.39 9.14
#